data_AF-A0A1G0MN14-F1
#
_entry.id   AF-A0A1G0MN14-F1
#
_cell.length_a   1.000
_cell.length_b   1.000
_cell.length_c   1.000
_cell.angle_alpha   90.00
_cell.angle_beta   90.00
_cell.angle_gamma   90.00
#
_symmetry.space_group_name_H-M   'P 1'
#
loop_
_entity.id
_entity.type
_entity.pdbx_description
1 polymer ?
#
loop_
_entity_poly.entity_id
_entity_poly.type
_entity_poly.pdbx_seq_one_letter_code
_entity_poly.pdbx_strand_id
1 'polypeptide(L)'
;MEPFYRIIPDADEAIPTLILTRKTGRIPRGKYGFVEYYCTDPDCDCRRVLLIVFNEKVKQKAVISFGFDQQGPMAGPYLDTANDQSPYAAELLEFFVQSLNRDPEWLDRLYRQYRQVREVVNGGPYRGKPFPKPGKLFYQVMQPPDLEAEIEQSLKQLRGCSRGSASTPKTVKRGRTAPPGFAEEAAPGERRSAGAAPKGMAYFIECYAKAGTTGPIGDLLALQNELQHYLFGNSGAGEELASLLPAICQQSPEDDEKIEAGLRLLYDTLEFFRIELEDRRPGAKQQMERLQKALARRIYFENEDLDLCAAVSNTLLYSGVEVLPVLREANSKVMAAGAARLDLHELPGEEIMAGITRSIESMGLSSPFEGVQAMLELFALNEPELQTALIAEMLDAENPTLREMSALMLFSPDPEVRLGVSQLLAAGEGRNITPDTLRRLIVSRNWFPEEIRRNIDQAITSARRARVECAPLAKSPAMTVHASPVDGSGAQSFQVVVRDGKSHYSCSLLLKQGVGVADAFVISFKSKREHADFLALLSREAFFLSSSPEYLDQRICQALADGIRQGHPPNYWLVRIAELLGSDRWNATPLDAAGQLGQFRKELASGHPTLLSEREYFASLEESAGWHDFEPIFSSWFEDDDSIHREIEASRGNRKAITAAAAVERILTVVLEQRRDAWLERLLFDALWLKSSKKGPFAWHRLFHVASAVADRNIPLREIPLMLRIAQLTFEVYLERKKSGRQKFAAVR
;
A
#
# COMPACT_ATOMS: atom_id res chain seq x y z
N MET A 1 15.46 3.83 17.63
CA MET A 1 15.23 5.09 18.37
C MET A 1 13.84 5.58 17.98
N GLU A 2 13.07 6.07 18.94
CA GLU A 2 11.68 6.51 18.72
C GLU A 2 11.55 8.02 18.98
N PRO A 3 10.62 8.73 18.32
CA PRO A 3 10.44 10.15 18.54
C PRO A 3 9.88 10.42 19.94
N PHE A 4 10.32 11.52 20.56
CA PHE A 4 9.96 11.89 21.93
C PHE A 4 8.45 11.87 22.20
N TYR A 5 7.65 12.42 21.28
CA TYR A 5 6.19 12.47 21.40
C TYR A 5 5.50 11.10 21.33
N ARG A 6 6.17 10.06 20.83
CA ARG A 6 5.64 8.68 20.85
C ARG A 6 5.98 7.97 22.16
N ILE A 7 7.13 8.29 22.75
CA ILE A 7 7.56 7.75 24.04
C ILE A 7 6.78 8.42 25.19
N ILE A 8 6.50 9.71 25.07
CA ILE A 8 5.76 10.51 26.05
C ILE A 8 4.59 11.21 25.35
N PRO A 9 3.45 10.52 25.20
CA PRO A 9 2.35 10.95 24.33
C PRO A 9 1.56 12.18 24.80
N ASP A 10 1.78 12.62 26.04
CA ASP A 10 1.09 13.76 26.68
C ASP A 10 2.05 14.94 26.97
N ALA A 11 3.26 14.93 26.40
CA ALA A 11 4.22 16.02 26.58
C ALA A 11 3.78 17.28 25.81
N ASP A 12 3.37 18.32 26.54
CA ASP A 12 2.98 19.64 26.00
C ASP A 12 4.22 20.51 25.67
N GLU A 13 5.17 19.97 24.91
CA GLU A 13 6.38 20.70 24.49
C GLU A 13 6.41 20.91 22.98
N ALA A 14 6.42 22.18 22.56
CA ALA A 14 6.49 22.55 21.15
C ALA A 14 7.83 22.14 20.51
N ILE A 15 7.77 21.66 19.27
CA ILE A 15 8.95 21.27 18.48
C ILE A 15 9.80 22.52 18.17
N PRO A 16 11.11 22.53 18.47
CA PRO A 16 12.00 23.62 18.12
C PRO A 16 11.95 23.86 16.62
N THR A 17 11.65 25.09 16.23
CA THR A 17 11.41 25.45 14.83
C THR A 17 12.25 26.65 14.44
N LEU A 18 13.08 26.47 13.41
CA LEU A 18 13.74 27.56 12.71
C LEU A 18 12.80 28.12 11.63
N ILE A 19 12.50 29.41 11.70
CA ILE A 19 11.68 30.10 10.70
C ILE A 19 12.56 31.06 9.89
N LEU A 20 12.71 30.79 8.60
CA LEU A 20 13.46 31.63 7.67
C LEU A 20 12.49 32.41 6.76
N THR A 21 12.36 33.72 6.99
CA THR A 21 11.51 34.61 6.18
C THR A 21 12.11 34.94 4.81
N ARG A 22 13.40 34.67 4.63
CA ARG A 22 14.15 34.78 3.37
C ARG A 22 15.18 33.65 3.29
N LYS A 23 15.69 33.37 2.08
CA LYS A 23 16.80 32.43 1.90
C LYS A 23 18.02 32.93 2.68
N THR A 24 18.62 32.07 3.50
CA THR A 24 19.80 32.36 4.30
C THR A 24 20.85 31.31 3.98
N GLY A 25 21.99 31.72 3.41
CA GLY A 25 22.96 30.77 2.85
C GLY A 25 22.35 29.96 1.69
N ARG A 26 22.48 28.64 1.75
CA ARG A 26 21.83 27.68 0.85
C ARG A 26 20.47 27.20 1.37
N ILE A 27 20.13 27.47 2.63
CA ILE A 27 18.84 27.07 3.22
C ILE A 27 17.70 27.90 2.59
N PRO A 28 16.73 27.27 1.90
CA PRO A 28 15.57 27.96 1.36
C PRO A 28 14.72 28.64 2.44
N ARG A 29 13.95 29.67 2.06
CA ARG A 29 12.92 30.24 2.95
C ARG A 29 11.92 29.15 3.36
N GLY A 30 11.38 29.23 4.57
CA GLY A 30 10.40 28.27 5.09
C GLY A 30 10.61 27.97 6.57
N LYS A 31 9.75 27.11 7.12
CA LYS A 31 9.87 26.59 8.49
C LYS A 31 10.61 25.26 8.51
N TYR A 32 11.47 25.06 9.50
CA TYR A 32 12.27 23.85 9.71
C TYR A 32 12.13 23.38 11.16
N GLY A 33 11.45 22.26 11.39
CA GLY A 33 11.23 21.68 12.71
C GLY A 33 12.29 20.63 13.03
N PHE A 34 12.85 20.67 14.24
CA PHE A 34 13.85 19.73 14.75
C PHE A 34 13.15 18.69 15.64
N VAL A 35 12.86 17.52 15.10
CA VAL A 35 12.16 16.45 15.82
C VAL A 35 13.17 15.56 16.55
N GLU A 36 12.96 15.38 17.84
CA GLU A 36 13.86 14.66 18.75
C GLU A 36 13.52 13.17 18.82
N TYR A 37 14.52 12.32 18.61
CA TYR A 37 14.45 10.87 18.71
C TYR A 37 15.40 10.35 19.78
N TYR A 38 14.90 9.44 20.60
CA TYR A 38 15.61 8.89 21.74
C TYR A 38 15.70 7.36 21.68
N CYS A 39 16.69 6.79 22.36
CA CYS A 39 16.78 5.34 22.50
C CYS A 39 15.59 4.82 23.30
N THR A 40 15.13 3.61 23.01
CA THR A 40 14.04 2.90 23.71
C THR A 40 14.48 1.54 24.25
N ASP A 41 15.77 1.20 24.11
CA ASP A 41 16.38 0.02 24.73
C ASP A 41 16.48 0.24 26.26
N PRO A 42 15.87 -0.65 27.09
CA PRO A 42 15.90 -0.55 28.55
C PRO A 42 17.29 -0.63 29.18
N ASP A 43 18.22 -1.33 28.54
CA ASP A 43 19.57 -1.56 29.07
C ASP A 43 20.61 -0.56 28.53
N CYS A 44 20.16 0.46 27.79
CA CYS A 44 21.01 1.42 27.11
C CYS A 44 21.00 2.81 27.78
N ASP A 45 22.16 3.33 28.19
CA ASP A 45 22.35 4.74 28.59
C ASP A 45 23.27 5.47 27.60
N CYS A 46 22.89 5.46 26.32
CA CYS A 46 23.69 6.04 25.23
C CYS A 46 23.90 7.56 25.32
N ARG A 47 23.12 8.28 26.14
CA ARG A 47 23.20 9.73 26.40
C ARG A 47 23.33 10.53 25.11
N ARG A 48 22.47 10.22 24.14
CA ARG A 48 22.39 10.88 22.84
C ARG A 48 20.95 11.13 22.41
N VAL A 49 20.79 12.10 21.53
CA VAL A 49 19.56 12.41 20.79
C VAL A 49 19.88 12.41 19.29
N LEU A 50 18.95 11.88 18.50
CA LEU A 50 18.96 12.02 17.05
C LEU A 50 17.92 13.09 16.68
N LEU A 51 18.32 14.08 15.90
CA LEU A 51 17.46 15.19 15.48
C LEU A 51 17.18 15.06 13.99
N ILE A 52 15.92 14.86 13.63
CA ILE A 52 15.49 14.88 12.23
C ILE A 52 14.88 16.23 11.92
N VAL A 53 15.45 16.94 10.95
CA VAL A 53 15.01 18.27 10.55
C VAL A 53 14.06 18.15 9.36
N PHE A 54 12.79 18.52 9.57
CA PHE A 54 11.79 18.54 8.51
C PHE A 54 11.49 19.97 8.08
N ASN A 55 11.29 20.20 6.78
CA ASN A 55 10.75 21.47 6.32
C ASN A 55 9.21 21.54 6.48
N GLU A 56 8.61 22.67 6.16
CA GLU A 56 7.14 22.89 6.18
C GLU A 56 6.33 21.96 5.27
N LYS A 57 7.00 21.27 4.32
CA LYS A 57 6.40 20.22 3.48
C LYS A 57 6.64 18.81 4.03
N VAL A 58 7.08 18.69 5.29
CA VAL A 58 7.37 17.43 6.00
C VAL A 58 8.41 16.56 5.28
N LYS A 59 9.28 17.16 4.44
CA LYS A 59 10.41 16.47 3.83
C LYS A 59 11.62 16.57 4.75
N GLN A 60 12.25 15.44 5.08
CA GLN A 60 13.52 15.39 5.81
C GLN A 60 14.59 16.18 5.04
N LYS A 61 15.34 17.02 5.76
CA LYS A 61 16.42 17.87 5.21
C LYS A 61 17.76 17.64 5.87
N ALA A 62 17.78 17.25 7.14
CA ALA A 62 19.00 16.85 7.82
C ALA A 62 18.69 15.82 8.89
N VAL A 63 19.64 14.92 9.13
CA VAL A 63 19.64 14.04 10.30
C VAL A 63 20.92 14.32 11.08
N ILE A 64 20.77 14.80 12.31
CA ILE A 64 21.86 15.25 13.18
C ILE A 64 21.94 14.32 14.38
N SER A 65 23.08 13.66 14.54
CA SER A 65 23.40 12.84 15.71
C SER A 65 24.10 13.69 16.76
N PHE A 66 23.57 13.71 17.99
CA PHE A 66 24.11 14.53 19.08
C PHE A 66 24.27 13.73 20.38
N GLY A 67 25.51 13.36 20.72
CA GLY A 67 25.87 12.81 22.02
C GLY A 67 26.13 13.90 23.06
N PHE A 68 25.58 13.73 24.26
CA PHE A 68 25.68 14.68 25.37
C PHE A 68 27.05 14.65 26.07
N ASP A 69 27.80 13.54 25.94
CA ASP A 69 29.13 13.40 26.52
C ASP A 69 30.19 13.81 25.50
N GLN A 70 30.83 14.97 25.70
CA GLN A 70 31.81 15.56 24.75
C GLN A 70 33.07 14.71 24.52
N GLN A 71 33.36 13.76 25.41
CA GLN A 71 34.51 12.84 25.29
C GLN A 71 34.07 11.39 25.10
N GLY A 72 32.78 11.15 24.84
CA GLY A 72 32.26 9.82 24.57
C GLY A 72 32.52 9.39 23.12
N PRO A 73 32.40 8.08 22.81
CA PRO A 73 32.56 7.57 21.45
C PRO A 73 31.57 8.23 20.47
N MET A 74 30.34 8.46 20.93
CA MET A 74 29.30 9.12 20.12
C MET A 74 29.27 10.64 20.31
N ALA A 75 30.40 11.28 20.63
CA ALA A 75 30.46 12.74 20.80
C ALA A 75 29.99 13.45 19.52
N GLY A 76 29.03 14.36 19.69
CA GLY A 76 28.46 15.14 18.60
C GLY A 76 28.33 16.62 18.98
N PRO A 77 27.72 17.45 18.11
CA PRO A 77 26.85 17.04 17.01
C PRO A 77 27.54 16.88 15.65
N TYR A 78 27.07 15.92 14.84
CA TYR A 78 27.51 15.65 13.47
C TYR A 78 26.33 15.22 12.58
N LEU A 79 26.49 15.25 11.24
CA LEU A 79 25.50 14.72 10.31
C LEU A 79 25.58 13.20 10.25
N ASP A 80 24.43 12.54 10.42
CA ASP A 80 24.35 11.08 10.37
C ASP A 80 24.53 10.57 8.94
N THR A 81 25.58 9.76 8.71
CA THR A 81 25.96 9.30 7.37
C THR A 81 25.11 8.13 6.86
N ALA A 82 24.33 7.50 7.74
CA ALA A 82 23.42 6.41 7.36
C ALA A 82 22.08 6.93 6.80
N ASN A 83 21.85 8.24 6.83
CA ASN A 83 20.60 8.86 6.43
C ASN A 83 20.81 9.87 5.28
N ASP A 84 19.80 10.02 4.43
CA ASP A 84 19.81 11.01 3.36
C ASP A 84 19.90 12.45 3.91
N GLN A 85 20.88 13.18 3.39
CA GLN A 85 21.15 14.58 3.76
C GLN A 85 20.82 15.50 2.57
N SER A 86 20.13 16.61 2.82
CA SER A 86 19.92 17.62 1.78
C SER A 86 21.21 18.38 1.46
N PRO A 87 21.31 19.06 0.29
CA PRO A 87 22.49 19.84 -0.08
C PRO A 87 22.84 21.01 0.87
N TYR A 88 21.95 21.35 1.81
CA TYR A 88 22.12 22.40 2.82
C TYR A 88 22.05 21.84 4.26
N ALA A 89 22.17 20.53 4.46
CA ALA A 89 22.15 19.90 5.78
C ALA A 89 23.27 20.39 6.70
N ALA A 90 24.46 20.66 6.15
CA ALA A 90 25.59 21.20 6.91
C ALA A 90 25.26 22.57 7.54
N GLU A 91 24.55 23.44 6.83
CA GLU A 91 24.14 24.75 7.34
C GLU A 91 23.04 24.64 8.41
N LEU A 92 22.17 23.62 8.33
CA LEU A 92 21.19 23.30 9.39
C LEU A 92 21.87 22.78 10.66
N LEU A 93 22.92 21.97 10.50
CA LEU A 93 23.76 21.53 11.62
C LEU A 93 24.50 22.70 12.26
N GLU A 94 25.10 23.59 11.47
CA GLU A 94 25.73 24.82 11.99
C GLU A 94 24.74 25.68 12.77
N PHE A 95 23.51 25.84 12.28
CA PHE A 95 22.45 26.56 12.99
C PHE A 95 22.13 25.90 14.34
N PHE A 96 22.03 24.57 14.38
CA PHE A 96 21.80 23.83 15.62
C PHE A 96 22.93 24.06 16.63
N VAL A 97 24.20 23.96 16.20
CA VAL A 97 25.37 24.22 17.06
C VAL A 97 25.38 25.65 17.58
N GLN A 98 25.13 26.63 16.72
CA GLN A 98 25.06 28.04 17.12
C GLN A 98 23.95 28.27 18.13
N SER A 99 22.80 27.60 17.97
CA SER A 99 21.67 27.70 18.89
C SER A 99 22.00 27.11 20.26
N LEU A 100 22.61 25.92 20.31
CA LEU A 100 23.07 25.30 21.57
C LEU A 100 24.06 26.19 22.35
N ASN A 101 24.95 26.88 21.65
CA ASN A 101 25.96 27.75 22.27
C ASN A 101 25.41 29.11 22.70
N ARG A 102 24.39 29.62 22.00
CA ARG A 102 23.79 30.94 22.25
C ARG A 102 22.71 30.90 23.32
N ASP A 103 21.94 29.82 23.37
CA ASP A 103 20.81 29.64 24.27
C ASP A 103 20.89 28.28 24.98
N PRO A 104 21.26 28.25 26.27
CA PRO A 104 21.37 27.01 27.02
C PRO A 104 20.02 26.34 27.29
N GLU A 105 18.88 27.00 27.04
CA GLU A 105 17.55 26.43 27.27
C GLU A 105 17.25 25.22 26.37
N TRP A 106 17.71 25.24 25.12
CA TRP A 106 17.51 24.09 24.22
C TRP A 106 18.28 22.87 24.71
N LEU A 107 19.52 23.04 25.16
CA LEU A 107 20.30 21.93 25.74
C LEU A 107 19.68 21.42 27.04
N ASP A 108 19.19 22.31 27.90
CA ASP A 108 18.48 21.92 29.13
C ASP A 108 17.23 21.08 28.80
N ARG A 109 16.44 21.51 27.79
CA ARG A 109 15.30 20.76 27.29
C ARG A 109 15.69 19.36 26.83
N LEU A 110 16.75 19.22 26.02
CA LEU A 110 17.23 17.91 25.56
C LEU A 110 17.61 16.98 26.71
N TYR A 111 18.21 17.50 27.78
CA TYR A 111 18.53 16.71 28.98
C TYR A 111 17.28 16.31 29.77
N ARG A 112 16.32 17.22 29.94
CA ARG A 112 15.06 16.91 30.64
C ARG A 112 14.30 15.81 29.90
N GLN A 113 14.15 15.95 28.60
CA GLN A 113 13.47 14.96 27.77
C GLN A 113 14.17 13.60 27.76
N TYR A 114 15.50 13.59 27.67
CA TYR A 114 16.25 12.33 27.77
C TYR A 114 15.99 11.62 29.11
N ARG A 115 16.00 12.37 30.24
CA ARG A 115 15.70 11.79 31.55
C ARG A 115 14.29 11.20 31.59
N GLN A 116 13.30 11.96 31.14
CA GLN A 116 11.91 11.48 31.10
C GLN A 116 11.78 10.22 30.25
N VAL A 117 12.45 10.16 29.10
CA VAL A 117 12.48 8.94 28.27
C VAL A 117 13.11 7.77 29.02
N ARG A 118 14.26 7.96 29.68
CA ARG A 118 14.88 6.90 30.49
C ARG A 118 13.99 6.47 31.66
N GLU A 119 13.21 7.38 32.23
CA GLU A 119 12.29 7.07 33.32
C GLU A 119 11.12 6.20 32.88
N VAL A 120 10.54 6.52 31.71
CA VAL A 120 9.47 5.73 31.10
C VAL A 120 9.98 4.36 30.66
N VAL A 121 11.13 4.33 29.95
CA VAL A 121 11.66 3.09 29.37
C VAL A 121 12.19 2.13 30.45
N ASN A 122 12.82 2.65 31.51
CA ASN A 122 13.43 1.81 32.54
C ASN A 122 12.51 1.56 33.74
N GLY A 123 11.28 2.11 33.74
CA GLY A 123 10.28 1.90 34.80
C GLY A 123 10.65 2.47 36.17
N GLY A 124 11.46 3.55 36.22
CA GLY A 124 11.94 4.15 37.47
C GLY A 124 12.80 5.40 37.28
N PRO A 125 13.16 6.14 38.34
CA PRO A 125 13.89 7.40 38.23
C PRO A 125 15.24 7.22 37.52
N TYR A 126 15.64 8.18 36.68
CA TYR A 126 16.91 8.10 35.95
C TYR A 126 18.11 8.03 36.92
N ARG A 127 18.88 6.93 36.85
CA ARG A 127 20.06 6.68 37.72
C ARG A 127 21.40 6.87 37.01
N GLY A 128 21.40 7.36 35.77
CA GLY A 128 22.63 7.60 35.00
C GLY A 128 23.46 8.77 35.55
N LYS A 129 24.64 8.99 34.97
CA LYS A 129 25.54 10.08 35.40
C LYS A 129 24.85 11.45 35.29
N PRO A 130 25.18 12.43 36.14
CA PRO A 130 24.65 13.78 35.98
C PRO A 130 25.05 14.37 34.61
N PHE A 131 24.16 15.15 34.01
CA PHE A 131 24.46 15.90 32.79
C PHE A 131 25.30 17.14 33.14
N PRO A 132 26.27 17.53 32.31
CA PRO A 132 27.04 18.74 32.53
C PRO A 132 26.13 19.98 32.41
N LYS A 133 26.42 21.03 33.18
CA LYS A 133 25.52 22.20 33.28
C LYS A 133 25.41 22.95 31.93
N PRO A 134 24.18 23.17 31.40
CA PRO A 134 23.98 24.02 30.23
C PRO A 134 24.62 25.40 30.39
N GLY A 135 25.18 25.95 29.31
CA GLY A 135 25.86 27.27 29.29
C GLY A 135 27.31 27.27 29.78
N LYS A 136 27.84 26.15 30.29
CA LYS A 136 29.28 25.97 30.58
C LYS A 136 30.03 25.15 29.52
N LEU A 137 29.31 24.66 28.51
CA LEU A 137 29.81 23.80 27.45
C LEU A 137 29.81 24.59 26.14
N PHE A 138 30.84 24.39 25.33
CA PHE A 138 30.91 24.91 23.98
C PHE A 138 30.91 23.74 23.00
N TYR A 139 29.97 23.74 22.07
CA TYR A 139 29.83 22.71 21.03
C TYR A 139 30.40 23.21 19.70
N GLN A 140 31.03 22.31 18.97
CA GLN A 140 31.46 22.53 17.59
C GLN A 140 30.96 21.37 16.74
N VAL A 141 30.81 21.60 15.44
CA VAL A 141 30.49 20.53 14.49
C VAL A 141 31.62 19.50 14.52
N MET A 142 31.27 18.25 14.81
CA MET A 142 32.20 17.14 14.82
C MET A 142 32.10 16.33 13.52
N GLN A 143 33.12 15.53 13.24
CA GLN A 143 33.01 14.49 12.21
C GLN A 143 32.29 13.28 12.79
N PRO A 144 31.54 12.51 11.98
CA PRO A 144 30.97 11.25 12.42
C PRO A 144 32.08 10.31 12.94
N PRO A 145 31.83 9.56 14.04
CA PRO A 145 32.80 8.61 14.55
C PRO A 145 33.07 7.53 13.51
N ASP A 146 34.34 7.12 13.40
CA ASP A 146 34.75 5.98 12.59
C ASP A 146 34.32 4.70 13.32
N LEU A 147 33.13 4.19 12.98
CA LEU A 147 32.52 3.03 13.61
C LEU A 147 33.43 1.79 13.54
N GLU A 148 34.29 1.65 12.52
CA GLU A 148 35.24 0.54 12.42
C GLU A 148 36.35 0.67 13.47
N ALA A 149 36.90 1.87 13.66
CA ALA A 149 37.92 2.14 14.67
C ALA A 149 37.40 2.00 16.12
N GLU A 150 36.14 2.39 16.37
CA GLU A 150 35.50 2.28 17.68
C GLU A 150 35.16 0.83 18.05
N ILE A 151 34.65 0.04 17.10
CA ILE A 151 34.43 -1.41 17.30
C ILE A 151 35.77 -2.10 17.58
N GLU A 152 36.84 -1.74 16.87
CA GLU A 152 38.18 -2.30 17.12
C GLU A 152 38.73 -1.92 18.51
N GLN A 153 38.45 -0.70 18.99
CA GLN A 153 38.86 -0.22 20.30
C GLN A 153 38.05 -0.87 21.44
N SER A 154 36.74 -1.05 21.27
CA SER A 154 35.86 -1.78 22.21
C SER A 154 36.23 -3.28 22.28
N LEU A 155 36.57 -3.90 21.14
CA LEU A 155 37.09 -5.27 21.10
C LEU A 155 38.47 -5.40 21.77
N LYS A 156 39.34 -4.39 21.65
CA LYS A 156 40.63 -4.35 22.37
C LYS A 156 40.45 -4.21 23.88
N GLN A 157 39.47 -3.44 24.35
CA GLN A 157 39.14 -3.32 25.78
C GLN A 157 38.54 -4.61 26.36
N LEU A 158 37.67 -5.29 25.61
CA LEU A 158 37.13 -6.62 25.99
C LEU A 158 38.23 -7.69 26.09
N ARG A 159 39.25 -7.63 25.22
CA ARG A 159 40.43 -8.53 25.29
C ARG A 159 41.42 -8.19 26.42
N GLY A 160 41.35 -6.98 26.99
CA GLY A 160 42.20 -6.53 28.10
C GLY A 160 41.76 -7.03 29.48
N CYS A 161 40.49 -7.41 29.64
CA CYS A 161 39.91 -7.82 30.93
C CYS A 161 40.04 -9.33 31.23
N SER A 162 40.51 -10.16 30.31
CA SER A 162 40.74 -11.59 30.54
C SER A 162 42.22 -11.90 30.85
N ARG A 163 42.71 -11.45 32.01
CA ARG A 163 43.89 -12.06 32.65
C ARG A 163 43.49 -12.57 34.03
N GLY A 164 43.09 -13.84 34.08
CA GLY A 164 42.79 -14.55 35.32
C GLY A 164 42.73 -16.06 35.13
N SER A 165 43.79 -16.72 35.61
CA SER A 165 44.00 -18.17 35.76
C SER A 165 44.33 -18.97 34.50
N ALA A 166 45.51 -19.59 34.58
CA ALA A 166 46.17 -20.38 33.56
C ALA A 166 45.98 -21.88 33.83
N SER A 167 45.93 -22.68 32.76
CA SER A 167 46.68 -23.93 32.70
C SER A 167 47.11 -24.19 31.26
N THR A 168 48.42 -24.31 31.06
CA THR A 168 49.05 -24.74 29.79
C THR A 168 49.29 -26.25 29.87
N PRO A 169 49.41 -26.97 28.73
CA PRO A 169 50.76 -27.17 28.20
C PRO A 169 50.92 -27.22 26.65
N LYS A 170 52.02 -26.59 26.22
CA LYS A 170 53.05 -27.04 25.26
C LYS A 170 52.81 -26.96 23.73
N THR A 171 53.45 -25.91 23.18
CA THR A 171 54.05 -25.76 21.83
C THR A 171 54.88 -26.95 21.33
N VAL A 172 54.89 -27.23 20.01
CA VAL A 172 56.11 -27.47 19.20
C VAL A 172 55.93 -27.08 17.71
N LYS A 173 56.73 -26.07 17.31
CA LYS A 173 57.51 -25.78 16.07
C LYS A 173 57.01 -26.02 14.63
N ARG A 174 57.17 -24.92 13.86
CA ARG A 174 57.33 -24.75 12.40
C ARG A 174 58.29 -25.73 11.71
N GLY A 175 58.01 -26.01 10.44
CA GLY A 175 58.96 -26.44 9.41
C GLY A 175 58.57 -25.90 8.03
N ARG A 176 59.43 -25.05 7.45
CA ARG A 176 59.39 -24.52 6.07
C ARG A 176 59.60 -25.63 5.04
N THR A 177 59.11 -25.44 3.81
CA THR A 177 59.94 -25.46 2.58
C THR A 177 59.09 -25.16 1.34
N ALA A 178 59.61 -24.31 0.46
CA ALA A 178 59.17 -24.12 -0.91
C ALA A 178 60.33 -24.55 -1.84
N PRO A 179 60.05 -24.88 -3.11
CA PRO A 179 60.98 -24.60 -4.19
C PRO A 179 60.32 -23.94 -5.44
N PRO A 180 61.14 -23.44 -6.40
CA PRO A 180 60.84 -22.24 -7.21
C PRO A 180 60.80 -22.46 -8.76
N GLY A 181 60.41 -21.40 -9.49
CA GLY A 181 60.61 -21.20 -10.94
C GLY A 181 59.35 -21.48 -11.79
N PHE A 182 58.86 -20.63 -12.70
CA PHE A 182 59.54 -19.70 -13.62
C PHE A 182 58.72 -18.42 -13.92
N ALA A 183 59.42 -17.34 -14.30
CA ALA A 183 58.89 -16.03 -14.67
C ALA A 183 58.61 -15.90 -16.18
N GLU A 184 57.57 -15.16 -16.55
CA GLU A 184 57.48 -14.42 -17.81
C GLU A 184 56.71 -13.09 -17.56
N GLU A 185 57.23 -12.00 -18.12
CA GLU A 185 56.96 -10.61 -17.75
C GLU A 185 55.67 -10.02 -18.37
N ALA A 186 54.91 -9.36 -17.48
CA ALA A 186 54.10 -8.14 -17.57
C ALA A 186 53.63 -7.52 -18.90
N ALA A 187 52.31 -7.22 -18.93
CA ALA A 187 51.73 -5.99 -19.49
C ALA A 187 50.53 -5.53 -18.61
N PRO A 188 50.16 -4.22 -18.58
CA PRO A 188 49.70 -3.55 -17.36
C PRO A 188 48.18 -3.47 -17.15
N GLY A 189 47.75 -3.80 -15.93
CA GLY A 189 46.90 -2.94 -15.09
C GLY A 189 45.46 -2.62 -15.53
N GLU A 190 44.56 -3.60 -15.42
CA GLU A 190 43.14 -3.31 -15.18
C GLU A 190 42.86 -3.35 -13.67
N ARG A 191 42.66 -2.17 -13.08
CA ARG A 191 42.06 -2.04 -11.75
C ARG A 191 40.61 -2.56 -11.84
N ARG A 192 40.38 -3.76 -11.32
CA ARG A 192 39.04 -4.25 -11.01
C ARG A 192 38.38 -3.29 -10.02
N SER A 193 37.38 -2.54 -10.47
CA SER A 193 36.42 -1.89 -9.60
C SER A 193 35.58 -2.96 -8.90
N ALA A 194 35.52 -2.92 -7.58
CA ALA A 194 34.60 -3.74 -6.80
C ALA A 194 33.16 -3.32 -7.10
N GLY A 195 32.49 -4.04 -8.00
CA GLY A 195 31.04 -3.95 -8.20
C GLY A 195 30.32 -4.70 -7.08
N ALA A 196 29.30 -4.08 -6.49
CA ALA A 196 28.41 -4.75 -5.54
C ALA A 196 27.81 -6.02 -6.18
N ALA A 197 27.73 -7.10 -5.42
CA ALA A 197 27.18 -8.37 -5.87
C ALA A 197 25.73 -8.21 -6.38
N PRO A 198 25.30 -8.98 -7.40
CA PRO A 198 23.92 -8.95 -7.86
C PRO A 198 22.97 -9.35 -6.71
N LYS A 199 22.02 -8.49 -6.38
CA LYS A 199 20.97 -8.78 -5.38
C LYS A 199 20.04 -9.88 -5.94
N GLY A 200 19.75 -10.90 -5.15
CA GLY A 200 18.80 -11.99 -5.47
C GLY A 200 17.55 -11.90 -4.58
N MET A 201 16.54 -12.75 -4.80
CA MET A 201 15.38 -12.82 -3.92
C MET A 201 15.73 -13.23 -2.49
N ALA A 202 16.80 -14.01 -2.29
CA ALA A 202 17.30 -14.33 -0.95
C ALA A 202 17.73 -13.08 -0.16
N TYR A 203 18.29 -12.06 -0.83
CA TYR A 203 18.64 -10.79 -0.19
C TYR A 203 17.39 -10.07 0.32
N PHE A 204 16.31 -10.05 -0.47
CA PHE A 204 15.05 -9.43 -0.04
C PHE A 204 14.46 -10.18 1.15
N ILE A 205 14.49 -11.51 1.17
CA ILE A 205 14.03 -12.30 2.33
C ILE A 205 14.78 -11.89 3.60
N GLU A 206 16.11 -11.77 3.55
CA GLU A 206 16.90 -11.32 4.69
C GLU A 206 16.55 -9.88 5.13
N CYS A 207 16.30 -8.99 4.17
CA CYS A 207 15.90 -7.61 4.45
C CYS A 207 14.51 -7.54 5.08
N TYR A 208 13.54 -8.31 4.59
CA TYR A 208 12.20 -8.40 5.16
C TYR A 208 12.24 -9.00 6.57
N ALA A 209 13.06 -10.04 6.80
CA ALA A 209 13.26 -10.62 8.12
C ALA A 209 13.88 -9.62 9.10
N LYS A 210 14.90 -8.87 8.67
CA LYS A 210 15.53 -7.82 9.49
C LYS A 210 14.61 -6.66 9.80
N ALA A 211 13.71 -6.30 8.87
CA ALA A 211 12.74 -5.24 9.07
C ALA A 211 11.63 -5.66 10.06
N GLY A 212 11.24 -6.94 10.04
CA GLY A 212 10.16 -7.48 10.84
C GLY A 212 8.77 -6.92 10.48
N THR A 213 7.71 -7.51 11.00
CA THR A 213 6.32 -7.07 10.73
C THR A 213 5.89 -5.82 11.49
N THR A 214 6.71 -5.36 12.44
CA THR A 214 6.48 -4.14 13.24
C THR A 214 7.52 -3.04 12.99
N GLY A 215 8.36 -3.20 11.97
CA GLY A 215 9.36 -2.21 11.57
C GLY A 215 8.75 -0.85 11.22
N PRO A 216 9.54 0.24 11.25
CA PRO A 216 9.06 1.55 10.83
C PRO A 216 8.49 1.49 9.41
N ILE A 217 7.27 2.01 9.21
CA ILE A 217 6.55 2.01 7.92
C ILE A 217 7.42 2.55 6.78
N GLY A 218 8.28 3.54 7.06
CA GLY A 218 9.21 4.11 6.08
C GLY A 218 10.26 3.11 5.56
N ASP A 219 10.75 2.22 6.42
CA ASP A 219 11.77 1.22 6.05
C ASP A 219 11.13 0.12 5.20
N LEU A 220 9.91 -0.31 5.55
CA LEU A 220 9.12 -1.26 4.76
C LEU A 220 8.77 -0.68 3.37
N LEU A 221 8.35 0.58 3.31
CA LEU A 221 8.09 1.28 2.04
C LEU A 221 9.37 1.41 1.18
N ALA A 222 10.51 1.72 1.80
CA ALA A 222 11.78 1.80 1.09
C ALA A 222 12.18 0.43 0.51
N LEU A 223 12.00 -0.64 1.29
CA LEU A 223 12.28 -2.00 0.87
C LEU A 223 11.33 -2.49 -0.24
N GLN A 224 10.04 -2.16 -0.13
CA GLN A 224 9.06 -2.40 -1.19
C GLN A 224 9.41 -1.66 -2.48
N ASN A 225 9.80 -0.39 -2.39
CA ASN A 225 10.27 0.35 -3.56
C ASN A 225 11.50 -0.33 -4.18
N GLU A 226 12.46 -0.76 -3.37
CA GLU A 226 13.64 -1.48 -3.87
C GLU A 226 13.27 -2.82 -4.55
N LEU A 227 12.34 -3.56 -3.95
CA LEU A 227 11.78 -4.80 -4.52
C LEU A 227 11.14 -4.53 -5.87
N GLN A 228 10.29 -3.51 -5.99
CA GLN A 228 9.65 -3.15 -7.26
C GLN A 228 10.70 -2.85 -8.33
N HIS A 229 11.73 -2.06 -8.01
CA HIS A 229 12.84 -1.77 -8.93
C HIS A 229 13.61 -3.02 -9.36
N TYR A 230 13.70 -4.02 -8.47
CA TYR A 230 14.29 -5.31 -8.77
C TYR A 230 13.43 -6.15 -9.71
N LEU A 231 12.14 -6.28 -9.40
CA LEU A 231 11.14 -7.01 -10.20
C LEU A 231 11.07 -6.47 -11.64
N PHE A 232 11.12 -5.15 -11.83
CA PHE A 232 11.18 -4.54 -13.17
C PHE A 232 12.41 -4.95 -13.99
N GLY A 233 13.54 -5.18 -13.33
CA GLY A 233 14.80 -5.50 -13.97
C GLY A 233 15.07 -6.98 -14.16
N ASN A 234 14.30 -7.85 -13.52
CA ASN A 234 14.62 -9.28 -13.43
C ASN A 234 13.39 -10.17 -13.63
N SER A 235 13.22 -10.64 -14.87
CA SER A 235 12.09 -11.47 -15.31
C SER A 235 12.05 -12.90 -14.75
N GLY A 236 13.05 -13.29 -13.94
CA GLY A 236 13.13 -14.61 -13.28
C GLY A 236 12.94 -14.52 -11.76
N ALA A 237 12.74 -13.31 -11.22
CA ALA A 237 12.70 -13.09 -9.78
C ALA A 237 11.54 -13.84 -9.09
N GLY A 238 10.37 -13.94 -9.74
CA GLY A 238 9.27 -14.74 -9.20
C GLY A 238 9.57 -16.24 -9.11
N GLU A 239 10.27 -16.79 -10.10
CA GLU A 239 10.67 -18.21 -10.12
C GLU A 239 11.76 -18.51 -9.08
N GLU A 240 12.67 -17.55 -8.88
CA GLU A 240 13.67 -17.58 -7.81
C GLU A 240 13.00 -17.61 -6.45
N LEU A 241 12.05 -16.69 -6.18
CA LEU A 241 11.30 -16.63 -4.93
C LEU A 241 10.55 -17.95 -4.65
N ALA A 242 9.81 -18.46 -5.64
CA ALA A 242 9.09 -19.73 -5.50
C ALA A 242 10.03 -20.92 -5.20
N SER A 243 11.28 -20.87 -5.65
CA SER A 243 12.29 -21.91 -5.37
C SER A 243 12.94 -21.77 -3.99
N LEU A 244 12.91 -20.58 -3.38
CA LEU A 244 13.49 -20.33 -2.06
C LEU A 244 12.55 -20.71 -0.92
N LEU A 245 11.23 -20.56 -1.11
CA LEU A 245 10.23 -20.78 -0.06
C LEU A 245 10.33 -22.17 0.63
N PRO A 246 10.42 -23.31 -0.09
CA PRO A 246 10.53 -24.61 0.57
C PRO A 246 11.78 -24.76 1.44
N ALA A 247 12.90 -24.19 1.00
CA ALA A 247 14.17 -24.28 1.71
C ALA A 247 14.18 -23.46 3.01
N ILE A 248 13.34 -22.44 3.11
CA ILE A 248 13.18 -21.61 4.30
C ILE A 248 12.28 -22.33 5.32
N CYS A 249 11.21 -22.97 4.86
CA CYS A 249 10.23 -23.64 5.73
C CYS A 249 10.70 -24.99 6.30
N GLN A 250 11.71 -25.63 5.68
CA GLN A 250 12.32 -26.86 6.21
C GLN A 250 13.30 -26.63 7.38
N GLN A 251 13.60 -25.38 7.74
CA GLN A 251 14.53 -25.03 8.82
C GLN A 251 13.77 -24.91 10.16
N SER A 252 14.44 -25.26 11.25
CA SER A 252 13.94 -25.42 12.64
C SER A 252 12.91 -24.35 13.08
N PRO A 253 12.04 -24.59 14.09
CA PRO A 253 11.12 -23.62 14.71
C PRO A 253 11.76 -22.31 15.26
N GLU A 254 13.05 -22.08 15.04
CA GLU A 254 13.78 -20.85 15.34
C GLU A 254 13.81 -19.88 14.13
N ASP A 255 13.23 -20.24 12.97
CA ASP A 255 13.21 -19.46 11.73
C ASP A 255 11.83 -18.87 11.34
N ASP A 256 10.87 -18.82 12.28
CA ASP A 256 9.50 -18.28 12.05
C ASP A 256 9.51 -16.89 11.39
N GLU A 257 10.44 -16.01 11.78
CA GLU A 257 10.61 -14.67 11.21
C GLU A 257 10.99 -14.69 9.72
N LYS A 258 11.78 -15.68 9.28
CA LYS A 258 12.17 -15.82 7.86
C LYS A 258 11.04 -16.40 7.02
N ILE A 259 10.24 -17.30 7.59
CA ILE A 259 9.05 -17.83 6.93
C ILE A 259 8.04 -16.70 6.71
N GLU A 260 7.76 -15.91 7.76
CA GLU A 260 6.89 -14.74 7.67
C GLU A 260 7.41 -13.71 6.65
N ALA A 261 8.72 -13.43 6.67
CA ALA A 261 9.37 -12.56 5.69
C ALA A 261 9.25 -13.08 4.24
N GLY A 262 9.42 -14.38 4.02
CA GLY A 262 9.27 -15.02 2.71
C GLY A 262 7.84 -14.93 2.17
N LEU A 263 6.85 -15.20 3.03
CA LEU A 263 5.43 -15.07 2.68
C LEU A 263 5.03 -13.61 2.44
N ARG A 264 5.56 -12.67 3.22
CA ARG A 264 5.33 -11.24 2.99
C ARG A 264 5.95 -10.76 1.69
N LEU A 265 7.16 -11.20 1.38
CA LEU A 265 7.80 -10.92 0.11
C LEU A 265 7.00 -11.49 -1.07
N LEU A 266 6.41 -12.68 -0.91
CA LEU A 266 5.50 -13.26 -1.88
C LEU A 266 4.24 -12.41 -2.06
N TYR A 267 3.61 -11.96 -0.98
CA TYR A 267 2.47 -11.04 -1.04
C TYR A 267 2.81 -9.77 -1.83
N ASP A 268 3.88 -9.07 -1.44
CA ASP A 268 4.28 -7.81 -2.08
C ASP A 268 4.65 -8.02 -3.57
N THR A 269 5.21 -9.20 -3.92
CA THR A 269 5.51 -9.57 -5.32
C THR A 269 4.23 -9.84 -6.14
N LEU A 270 3.25 -10.53 -5.56
CA LEU A 270 1.96 -10.80 -6.20
C LEU A 270 1.15 -9.52 -6.35
N GLU A 271 1.11 -8.69 -5.32
CA GLU A 271 0.45 -7.38 -5.32
C GLU A 271 1.06 -6.47 -6.40
N PHE A 272 2.39 -6.42 -6.49
CA PHE A 272 3.07 -5.72 -7.57
C PHE A 272 2.59 -6.19 -8.94
N PHE A 273 2.67 -7.49 -9.25
CA PHE A 273 2.25 -7.99 -10.56
C PHE A 273 0.75 -7.83 -10.82
N ARG A 274 -0.10 -7.87 -9.79
CA ARG A 274 -1.54 -7.56 -9.90
C ARG A 274 -1.75 -6.11 -10.33
N ILE A 275 -1.11 -5.16 -9.63
CA ILE A 275 -1.17 -3.74 -9.97
C ILE A 275 -0.67 -3.52 -11.39
N GLU A 276 0.46 -4.15 -11.75
CA GLU A 276 0.99 -4.04 -13.10
C GLU A 276 0.05 -4.62 -14.17
N LEU A 277 -0.66 -5.71 -13.86
CA LEU A 277 -1.68 -6.32 -14.72
C LEU A 277 -2.90 -5.39 -14.91
N GLU A 278 -3.41 -4.82 -13.83
CA GLU A 278 -4.51 -3.85 -13.85
C GLU A 278 -4.15 -2.61 -14.66
N ASP A 279 -2.92 -2.13 -14.51
CA ASP A 279 -2.34 -1.01 -15.27
C ASP A 279 -1.97 -1.40 -16.71
N ARG A 280 -2.19 -2.66 -17.12
CA ARG A 280 -1.89 -3.20 -18.46
C ARG A 280 -0.42 -3.07 -18.87
N ARG A 281 0.48 -3.23 -17.90
CA ARG A 281 1.91 -3.03 -18.11
C ARG A 281 2.55 -4.14 -18.93
N PRO A 282 3.56 -3.82 -19.77
CA PRO A 282 4.30 -4.78 -20.57
C PRO A 282 4.85 -5.97 -19.79
N GLY A 283 4.48 -7.17 -20.23
CA GLY A 283 5.02 -8.42 -19.67
C GLY A 283 4.46 -8.82 -18.30
N ALA A 284 3.64 -7.99 -17.65
CA ALA A 284 3.06 -8.28 -16.33
C ALA A 284 2.30 -9.62 -16.32
N LYS A 285 1.48 -9.88 -17.36
CA LYS A 285 0.78 -11.16 -17.54
C LYS A 285 1.74 -12.35 -17.60
N GLN A 286 2.81 -12.24 -18.40
CA GLN A 286 3.79 -13.31 -18.52
C GLN A 286 4.55 -13.54 -17.20
N GLN A 287 4.86 -12.47 -16.46
CA GLN A 287 5.53 -12.58 -15.16
C GLN A 287 4.64 -13.23 -14.11
N MET A 288 3.37 -12.81 -14.01
CA MET A 288 2.38 -13.42 -13.12
C MET A 288 2.19 -14.91 -13.45
N GLU A 289 2.05 -15.25 -14.74
CA GLU A 289 1.92 -16.65 -15.16
C GLU A 289 3.15 -17.50 -14.80
N ARG A 290 4.36 -16.95 -14.95
CA ARG A 290 5.60 -17.66 -14.57
C ARG A 290 5.68 -17.90 -13.07
N LEU A 291 5.41 -16.87 -12.26
CA LEU A 291 5.40 -16.99 -10.80
C LEU A 291 4.39 -18.05 -10.34
N GLN A 292 3.15 -17.98 -10.81
CA GLN A 292 2.12 -18.96 -10.42
C GLN A 292 2.44 -20.38 -10.88
N LYS A 293 2.99 -20.58 -12.09
CA LYS A 293 3.48 -21.90 -12.54
C LYS A 293 4.65 -22.41 -11.69
N ALA A 294 5.55 -21.52 -11.29
CA ALA A 294 6.65 -21.87 -10.40
C ALA A 294 6.15 -22.27 -9.00
N LEU A 295 5.15 -21.55 -8.45
CA LEU A 295 4.50 -21.92 -7.20
C LEU A 295 3.81 -23.28 -7.30
N ALA A 296 3.02 -23.53 -8.35
CA ALA A 296 2.38 -24.83 -8.59
C ALA A 296 3.39 -25.99 -8.56
N ARG A 297 4.52 -25.80 -9.23
CA ARG A 297 5.58 -26.80 -9.30
C ARG A 297 6.35 -26.95 -7.98
N ARG A 298 6.88 -25.86 -7.43
CA ARG A 298 7.82 -25.89 -6.30
C ARG A 298 7.14 -26.11 -4.95
N ILE A 299 5.92 -25.60 -4.78
CA ILE A 299 5.19 -25.63 -3.51
C ILE A 299 4.23 -26.82 -3.44
N TYR A 300 3.44 -27.04 -4.48
CA TYR A 300 2.37 -28.05 -4.43
C TYR A 300 2.76 -29.40 -5.04
N PHE A 301 3.67 -29.44 -6.03
CA PHE A 301 4.07 -30.70 -6.66
C PHE A 301 5.34 -31.32 -6.08
N GLU A 302 6.39 -30.51 -5.89
CA GLU A 302 7.71 -30.99 -5.46
C GLU A 302 7.90 -30.99 -3.93
N ASN A 303 6.98 -30.38 -3.17
CA ASN A 303 7.09 -30.22 -1.72
C ASN A 303 5.93 -30.91 -0.99
N GLU A 304 6.22 -31.48 0.19
CA GLU A 304 5.25 -32.24 1.00
C GLU A 304 4.78 -31.47 2.25
N ASP A 305 5.30 -30.26 2.47
CA ASP A 305 4.92 -29.41 3.61
C ASP A 305 3.53 -28.77 3.38
N LEU A 306 2.54 -29.29 4.11
CA LEU A 306 1.15 -28.86 4.04
C LEU A 306 0.94 -27.46 4.64
N ASP A 307 1.72 -27.08 5.64
CA ASP A 307 1.60 -25.76 6.29
C ASP A 307 2.11 -24.67 5.34
N LEU A 308 3.20 -24.93 4.61
CA LEU A 308 3.66 -24.03 3.55
C LEU A 308 2.65 -23.95 2.39
N CYS A 309 2.05 -25.07 1.99
CA CYS A 309 1.00 -25.06 0.96
C CYS A 309 -0.17 -24.17 1.38
N ALA A 310 -0.66 -24.31 2.62
CA ALA A 310 -1.73 -23.49 3.16
C ALA A 310 -1.33 -22.00 3.25
N ALA A 311 -0.12 -21.70 3.72
CA ALA A 311 0.37 -20.33 3.81
C ALA A 311 0.47 -19.64 2.43
N VAL A 312 0.98 -20.32 1.42
CA VAL A 312 1.06 -19.78 0.05
C VAL A 312 -0.34 -19.61 -0.55
N SER A 313 -1.27 -20.54 -0.27
CA SER A 313 -2.68 -20.46 -0.66
C SER A 313 -3.33 -19.18 -0.13
N ASN A 314 -3.15 -18.92 1.16
CA ASN A 314 -3.64 -17.72 1.83
C ASN A 314 -3.05 -16.46 1.21
N THR A 315 -1.73 -16.43 0.97
CA THR A 315 -1.08 -15.28 0.35
C THR A 315 -1.62 -14.98 -1.06
N LEU A 316 -1.89 -16.01 -1.88
CA LEU A 316 -2.50 -15.85 -3.19
C LEU A 316 -3.89 -15.22 -3.08
N LEU A 317 -4.72 -15.70 -2.16
CA LEU A 317 -6.05 -15.13 -1.90
C LEU A 317 -5.98 -13.66 -1.46
N TYR A 318 -5.18 -13.35 -0.44
CA TYR A 318 -5.06 -11.98 0.07
C TYR A 318 -4.54 -11.02 -0.99
N SER A 319 -3.65 -11.49 -1.86
CA SER A 319 -3.16 -10.69 -2.97
C SER A 319 -4.23 -10.41 -4.02
N GLY A 320 -5.39 -11.08 -3.99
CA GLY A 320 -6.51 -10.87 -4.91
C GLY A 320 -6.18 -11.18 -6.38
N VAL A 321 -5.13 -11.96 -6.64
CA VAL A 321 -4.74 -12.34 -8.00
C VAL A 321 -5.68 -13.42 -8.55
N GLU A 322 -5.92 -13.38 -9.87
CA GLU A 322 -6.58 -14.50 -10.54
C GLU A 322 -5.68 -15.74 -10.44
N VAL A 323 -6.17 -16.78 -9.74
CA VAL A 323 -5.44 -18.04 -9.54
C VAL A 323 -5.59 -18.90 -10.78
N LEU A 324 -4.47 -19.26 -11.41
CA LEU A 324 -4.44 -20.09 -12.60
C LEU A 324 -4.94 -21.52 -12.33
N PRO A 325 -5.58 -22.18 -13.31
CA PRO A 325 -6.03 -23.57 -13.18
C PRO A 325 -4.93 -24.56 -12.76
N VAL A 326 -3.69 -24.33 -13.21
CA VAL A 326 -2.53 -25.17 -12.86
C VAL A 326 -2.22 -25.16 -11.35
N LEU A 327 -2.47 -24.06 -10.65
CA LEU A 327 -2.29 -23.96 -9.20
C LEU A 327 -3.42 -24.71 -8.47
N ARG A 328 -4.67 -24.54 -8.91
CA ARG A 328 -5.84 -25.24 -8.36
C ARG A 328 -5.67 -26.75 -8.48
N GLU A 329 -5.35 -27.24 -9.68
CA GLU A 329 -5.13 -28.67 -9.92
C GLU A 329 -3.99 -29.24 -9.05
N ALA A 330 -2.91 -28.46 -8.85
CA ALA A 330 -1.80 -28.87 -8.01
C ALA A 330 -2.20 -28.95 -6.53
N ASN A 331 -2.91 -27.94 -6.01
CA ASN A 331 -3.41 -27.95 -4.64
C ASN A 331 -4.43 -29.07 -4.40
N SER A 332 -5.34 -29.31 -5.34
CA SER A 332 -6.34 -30.39 -5.27
C SER A 332 -5.68 -31.77 -5.12
N LYS A 333 -4.54 -32.00 -5.78
CA LYS A 333 -3.77 -33.25 -5.62
C LYS A 333 -3.14 -33.37 -4.23
N VAL A 334 -2.60 -32.27 -3.69
CA VAL A 334 -2.04 -32.22 -2.33
C VAL A 334 -3.14 -32.51 -1.30
N MET A 335 -4.29 -31.86 -1.43
CA MET A 335 -5.44 -32.05 -0.54
C MET A 335 -5.98 -33.49 -0.60
N ALA A 336 -6.11 -34.08 -1.80
CA ALA A 336 -6.53 -35.48 -1.95
C ALA A 336 -5.53 -36.45 -1.29
N ALA A 337 -4.22 -36.20 -1.44
CA ALA A 337 -3.19 -37.00 -0.77
C ALA A 337 -3.19 -36.83 0.75
N GLY A 338 -3.44 -35.61 1.25
CA GLY A 338 -3.57 -35.30 2.68
C GLY A 338 -4.83 -35.92 3.31
N ALA A 339 -5.97 -35.83 2.63
CA ALA A 339 -7.24 -36.42 3.08
C ALA A 339 -7.16 -37.95 3.18
N ALA A 340 -6.46 -38.60 2.25
CA ALA A 340 -6.16 -40.03 2.32
C ALA A 340 -5.19 -40.41 3.46
N ARG A 341 -4.33 -39.48 3.93
CA ARG A 341 -3.43 -39.69 5.08
C ARG A 341 -4.14 -39.51 6.44
N LEU A 342 -5.23 -38.74 6.48
CA LEU A 342 -5.96 -38.37 7.71
C LEU A 342 -7.29 -39.14 7.91
N ASP A 343 -7.60 -40.14 7.07
CA ASP A 343 -8.88 -40.88 7.06
C ASP A 343 -10.14 -39.97 7.05
N LEU A 344 -10.02 -38.75 6.52
CA LEU A 344 -11.12 -37.77 6.48
C LEU A 344 -12.28 -38.22 5.57
N HIS A 345 -12.05 -39.17 4.66
CA HIS A 345 -13.08 -39.75 3.80
C HIS A 345 -14.09 -40.64 4.54
N GLU A 346 -13.81 -41.04 5.79
CA GLU A 346 -14.70 -41.89 6.59
C GLU A 346 -15.54 -41.11 7.62
N LEU A 347 -15.31 -39.80 7.80
CA LEU A 347 -16.08 -39.00 8.75
C LEU A 347 -17.47 -38.64 8.19
N PRO A 348 -18.56 -38.88 8.94
CA PRO A 348 -19.88 -38.38 8.57
C PRO A 348 -19.88 -36.86 8.40
N GLY A 349 -20.63 -36.32 7.43
CA GLY A 349 -20.73 -34.88 7.20
C GLY A 349 -21.14 -34.08 8.44
N GLU A 350 -21.95 -34.66 9.32
CA GLU A 350 -22.33 -34.09 10.61
C GLU A 350 -21.13 -33.85 11.54
N GLU A 351 -20.12 -34.72 11.54
CA GLU A 351 -18.93 -34.57 12.39
C GLU A 351 -17.99 -33.47 11.87
N ILE A 352 -17.88 -33.34 10.54
CA ILE A 352 -17.15 -32.26 9.87
C ILE A 352 -17.80 -30.92 10.22
N MET A 353 -19.13 -30.83 10.10
CA MET A 353 -19.91 -29.64 10.42
C MET A 353 -19.86 -29.26 11.90
N ALA A 354 -19.90 -30.25 12.79
CA ALA A 354 -19.70 -30.02 14.22
C ALA A 354 -18.28 -29.51 14.52
N GLY A 355 -17.27 -29.99 13.79
CA GLY A 355 -15.89 -29.50 13.87
C GLY A 355 -15.77 -28.03 13.45
N ILE A 356 -16.34 -27.66 12.30
CA ILE A 356 -16.35 -26.28 11.79
C ILE A 356 -17.09 -25.36 12.76
N THR A 357 -18.24 -25.80 13.28
CA THR A 357 -19.04 -25.03 14.25
C THR A 357 -18.23 -24.75 15.52
N ARG A 358 -17.60 -25.79 16.11
CA ARG A 358 -16.75 -25.62 17.30
C ARG A 358 -15.56 -24.70 17.03
N SER A 359 -14.93 -24.80 15.86
CA SER A 359 -13.81 -23.95 15.47
C SER A 359 -14.24 -22.48 15.40
N ILE A 360 -15.36 -22.20 14.75
CA ILE A 360 -15.93 -20.84 14.65
C ILE A 360 -16.34 -20.29 16.02
N GLU A 361 -16.97 -21.10 16.88
CA GLU A 361 -17.30 -20.71 18.25
C GLU A 361 -16.04 -20.38 19.07
N SER A 362 -14.95 -21.15 18.88
CA SER A 362 -13.68 -20.93 19.57
C SER A 362 -12.95 -19.66 19.13
N MET A 363 -13.18 -19.19 17.89
CA MET A 363 -12.59 -17.95 17.36
C MET A 363 -13.19 -16.69 18.00
N GLY A 364 -14.36 -16.79 18.66
CA GLY A 364 -14.99 -15.64 19.31
C GLY A 364 -15.38 -14.52 18.33
N LEU A 365 -15.81 -14.89 17.12
CA LEU A 365 -16.16 -13.94 16.06
C LEU A 365 -17.19 -12.90 16.54
N SER A 366 -16.95 -11.64 16.21
CA SER A 366 -17.86 -10.55 16.58
C SER A 366 -18.93 -10.29 15.51
N SER A 367 -18.73 -10.78 14.27
CA SER A 367 -19.73 -10.72 13.20
C SER A 367 -19.56 -11.82 12.14
N PRO A 368 -20.62 -12.15 11.35
CA PRO A 368 -20.51 -13.06 10.20
C PRO A 368 -19.50 -12.59 9.13
N PHE A 369 -19.26 -11.28 9.02
CA PHE A 369 -18.32 -10.72 8.04
C PHE A 369 -16.87 -11.09 8.37
N GLU A 370 -16.52 -11.17 9.66
CA GLU A 370 -15.21 -11.65 10.10
C GLU A 370 -15.06 -13.15 9.81
N GLY A 371 -16.13 -13.92 9.97
CA GLY A 371 -16.13 -15.35 9.65
C GLY A 371 -15.94 -15.64 8.16
N VAL A 372 -16.50 -14.82 7.27
CA VAL A 372 -16.31 -14.98 5.82
C VAL A 372 -14.85 -14.82 5.42
N GLN A 373 -14.11 -13.91 6.07
CA GLN A 373 -12.68 -13.74 5.83
C GLN A 373 -11.91 -15.04 6.12
N ALA A 374 -12.16 -15.64 7.29
CA ALA A 374 -11.57 -16.93 7.66
C ALA A 374 -11.99 -18.08 6.71
N MET A 375 -13.23 -18.07 6.20
CA MET A 375 -13.66 -19.05 5.20
C MET A 375 -12.95 -18.87 3.87
N LEU A 376 -12.79 -17.64 3.39
CA LEU A 376 -12.08 -17.37 2.14
C LEU A 376 -10.63 -17.88 2.25
N GLU A 377 -9.97 -17.63 3.38
CA GLU A 377 -8.63 -18.15 3.69
C GLU A 377 -8.61 -19.67 3.64
N LEU A 378 -9.54 -20.33 4.36
CA LEU A 378 -9.63 -21.79 4.40
C LEU A 378 -9.88 -22.41 3.01
N PHE A 379 -10.58 -21.70 2.12
CA PHE A 379 -10.99 -22.19 0.79
C PHE A 379 -10.14 -21.66 -0.36
N ALA A 380 -9.09 -20.89 -0.08
CA ALA A 380 -8.33 -20.11 -1.05
C ALA A 380 -7.97 -20.85 -2.35
N LEU A 381 -7.65 -22.16 -2.26
CA LEU A 381 -7.26 -23.00 -3.40
C LEU A 381 -8.11 -24.27 -3.57
N ASN A 382 -9.28 -24.35 -2.94
CA ASN A 382 -10.19 -25.48 -3.15
C ASN A 382 -10.93 -25.33 -4.48
N GLU A 383 -11.28 -26.45 -5.14
CA GLU A 383 -12.13 -26.40 -6.34
C GLU A 383 -13.50 -25.78 -6.02
N PRO A 384 -14.06 -24.94 -6.90
CA PRO A 384 -15.34 -24.27 -6.68
C PRO A 384 -16.50 -25.21 -6.33
N GLU A 385 -16.52 -26.43 -6.89
CA GLU A 385 -17.54 -27.44 -6.59
C GLU A 385 -17.48 -27.91 -5.13
N LEU A 386 -16.27 -28.13 -4.60
CA LEU A 386 -16.07 -28.55 -3.22
C LEU A 386 -16.46 -27.42 -2.24
N GLN A 387 -16.07 -26.18 -2.58
CA GLN A 387 -16.48 -25.01 -1.79
C GLN A 387 -18.00 -24.89 -1.77
N THR A 388 -18.65 -25.02 -2.93
CA THR A 388 -20.10 -24.91 -3.05
C THR A 388 -20.83 -26.00 -2.28
N ALA A 389 -20.32 -27.24 -2.30
CA ALA A 389 -20.89 -28.35 -1.52
C ALA A 389 -20.83 -28.08 -0.01
N LEU A 390 -19.70 -27.60 0.50
CA LEU A 390 -19.57 -27.26 1.92
C LEU A 390 -20.45 -26.07 2.31
N ILE A 391 -20.56 -25.06 1.43
CA ILE A 391 -21.46 -23.92 1.64
C ILE A 391 -22.93 -24.38 1.68
N ALA A 392 -23.31 -25.40 0.91
CA ALA A 392 -24.65 -25.97 0.97
C ALA A 392 -24.96 -26.56 2.36
N GLU A 393 -24.05 -27.37 2.90
CA GLU A 393 -24.19 -27.93 4.26
C GLU A 393 -24.27 -26.83 5.33
N MET A 394 -23.47 -25.77 5.19
CA MET A 394 -23.51 -24.64 6.10
C MET A 394 -24.80 -23.79 5.99
N LEU A 395 -25.42 -23.72 4.81
CA LEU A 395 -26.73 -23.07 4.62
C LEU A 395 -27.87 -23.85 5.29
N ASP A 396 -27.73 -25.17 5.40
CA ASP A 396 -28.70 -26.05 6.08
C ASP A 396 -28.44 -26.18 7.60
N ALA A 397 -27.32 -25.67 8.09
CA ALA A 397 -26.95 -25.76 9.51
C ALA A 397 -27.92 -25.02 10.44
N GLU A 398 -28.15 -25.59 11.63
CA GLU A 398 -29.00 -24.96 12.66
C GLU A 398 -28.44 -23.61 13.12
N ASN A 399 -27.11 -23.47 13.14
CA ASN A 399 -26.43 -22.26 13.57
C ASN A 399 -26.68 -21.10 12.58
N PRO A 400 -27.38 -20.02 13.00
CA PRO A 400 -27.71 -18.91 12.11
C PRO A 400 -26.47 -18.17 11.60
N THR A 401 -25.38 -18.09 12.37
CA THR A 401 -24.13 -17.44 11.94
C THR A 401 -23.51 -18.15 10.74
N LEU A 402 -23.54 -19.49 10.71
CA LEU A 402 -23.06 -20.27 9.56
C LEU A 402 -23.89 -19.98 8.30
N ARG A 403 -25.21 -19.85 8.46
CA ARG A 403 -26.11 -19.49 7.35
C ARG A 403 -25.82 -18.10 6.82
N GLU A 404 -25.58 -17.12 7.70
CA GLU A 404 -25.18 -15.76 7.32
C GLU A 404 -23.86 -15.74 6.55
N MET A 405 -22.84 -16.43 7.08
CA MET A 405 -21.52 -16.53 6.46
C MET A 405 -21.62 -17.16 5.07
N SER A 406 -22.38 -18.24 4.96
CA SER A 406 -22.63 -18.96 3.71
C SER A 406 -23.33 -18.11 2.67
N ALA A 407 -24.35 -17.34 3.08
CA ALA A 407 -25.03 -16.41 2.17
C ALA A 407 -24.11 -15.27 1.71
N LEU A 408 -23.17 -14.81 2.56
CA LEU A 408 -22.18 -13.80 2.20
C LEU A 408 -21.11 -14.32 1.21
N MET A 409 -20.94 -15.63 1.06
CA MET A 409 -20.10 -16.20 -0.01
C MET A 409 -20.64 -15.92 -1.43
N LEU A 410 -21.84 -15.35 -1.55
CA LEU A 410 -22.35 -14.75 -2.79
C LEU A 410 -21.41 -13.66 -3.35
N PHE A 411 -20.57 -13.06 -2.51
CA PHE A 411 -19.56 -12.07 -2.86
C PHE A 411 -18.15 -12.65 -2.94
N SER A 412 -18.02 -13.97 -3.07
CA SER A 412 -16.73 -14.65 -3.28
C SER A 412 -15.98 -14.01 -4.47
N PRO A 413 -14.63 -13.88 -4.42
CA PRO A 413 -13.86 -13.45 -5.57
C PRO A 413 -13.97 -14.43 -6.75
N ASP A 414 -14.26 -15.71 -6.49
CA ASP A 414 -14.42 -16.73 -7.53
C ASP A 414 -15.83 -16.69 -8.17
N PRO A 415 -15.94 -16.46 -9.50
CA PRO A 415 -17.23 -16.39 -10.19
C PRO A 415 -18.06 -17.67 -10.13
N GLU A 416 -17.44 -18.85 -10.12
CA GLU A 416 -18.12 -20.13 -10.07
C GLU A 416 -18.72 -20.36 -8.69
N VAL A 417 -17.98 -20.02 -7.63
CA VAL A 417 -18.50 -20.07 -6.25
C VAL A 417 -19.67 -19.09 -6.10
N ARG A 418 -19.57 -17.86 -6.61
CA ARG A 418 -20.71 -16.91 -6.57
C ARG A 418 -21.94 -17.46 -7.27
N LEU A 419 -21.76 -18.07 -8.44
CA LEU A 419 -22.85 -18.67 -9.19
C LEU A 419 -23.47 -19.84 -8.40
N GLY A 420 -22.65 -20.76 -7.89
CA GLY A 420 -23.07 -21.89 -7.07
C GLY A 420 -23.88 -21.46 -5.84
N VAL A 421 -23.36 -20.50 -5.07
CA VAL A 421 -24.06 -19.94 -3.90
C VAL A 421 -25.39 -19.30 -4.30
N SER A 422 -25.43 -18.55 -5.40
CA SER A 422 -26.68 -17.96 -5.89
C SER A 422 -27.74 -19.03 -6.24
N GLN A 423 -27.32 -20.14 -6.83
CA GLN A 423 -28.21 -21.26 -7.17
C GLN A 423 -28.72 -21.98 -5.92
N LEU A 424 -27.85 -22.22 -4.93
CA LEU A 424 -28.23 -22.79 -3.63
C LEU A 424 -29.30 -21.93 -2.93
N LEU A 425 -29.10 -20.61 -2.87
CA LEU A 425 -30.06 -19.67 -2.30
C LEU A 425 -31.41 -19.69 -3.03
N ALA A 426 -31.39 -19.82 -4.36
CA ALA A 426 -32.61 -19.90 -5.18
C ALA A 426 -33.36 -21.23 -5.00
N ALA A 427 -32.63 -22.33 -4.78
CA ALA A 427 -33.16 -23.69 -4.62
C ALA A 427 -33.71 -23.96 -3.22
N GLY A 428 -33.19 -23.31 -2.16
CA GLY A 428 -33.57 -23.57 -0.77
C GLY A 428 -35.00 -23.16 -0.36
N GLU A 429 -35.86 -22.75 -1.30
CA GLU A 429 -37.27 -22.38 -1.10
C GLU A 429 -37.53 -21.39 0.06
N GLY A 430 -36.53 -20.58 0.43
CA GLY A 430 -36.61 -19.64 1.54
C GLY A 430 -36.39 -20.23 2.94
N ARG A 431 -36.21 -21.55 3.09
CA ARG A 431 -36.01 -22.20 4.41
C ARG A 431 -34.69 -21.79 5.07
N ASN A 432 -33.68 -21.55 4.24
CA ASN A 432 -32.30 -21.28 4.68
C ASN A 432 -31.98 -19.79 4.70
N ILE A 433 -32.95 -18.93 4.37
CA ILE A 433 -32.78 -17.48 4.31
C ILE A 433 -33.22 -16.87 5.64
N THR A 434 -32.28 -16.23 6.31
CA THR A 434 -32.54 -15.47 7.53
C THR A 434 -33.12 -14.08 7.21
N PRO A 435 -33.68 -13.36 8.21
CA PRO A 435 -34.12 -11.98 8.05
C PRO A 435 -33.03 -11.02 7.54
N ASP A 436 -31.80 -11.17 8.04
CA ASP A 436 -30.66 -10.35 7.63
C ASP A 436 -30.19 -10.68 6.22
N THR A 437 -30.11 -11.97 5.88
CA THR A 437 -29.80 -12.39 4.50
C THR A 437 -30.84 -11.86 3.53
N LEU A 438 -32.14 -11.94 3.86
CA LEU A 438 -33.20 -11.37 3.01
C LEU A 438 -33.00 -9.88 2.76
N ARG A 439 -32.69 -9.09 3.81
CA ARG A 439 -32.38 -7.66 3.68
C ARG A 439 -31.17 -7.44 2.76
N ARG A 440 -30.08 -8.17 2.97
CA ARG A 440 -28.84 -8.04 2.18
C ARG A 440 -29.05 -8.39 0.71
N LEU A 441 -29.82 -9.45 0.42
CA LEU A 441 -30.19 -9.82 -0.95
C LEU A 441 -30.99 -8.70 -1.62
N ILE A 442 -31.95 -8.09 -0.92
CA ILE A 442 -32.75 -6.97 -1.45
C ILE A 442 -31.86 -5.76 -1.77
N VAL A 443 -30.93 -5.42 -0.87
CA VAL A 443 -29.99 -4.29 -1.05
C VAL A 443 -29.02 -4.55 -2.20
N SER A 444 -28.50 -5.77 -2.34
CA SER A 444 -27.39 -6.07 -3.24
C SER A 444 -27.77 -6.72 -4.57
N ARG A 445 -29.04 -7.07 -4.80
CA ARG A 445 -29.51 -7.74 -6.03
C ARG A 445 -29.04 -7.09 -7.34
N ASN A 446 -28.85 -5.77 -7.33
CA ASN A 446 -28.45 -5.00 -8.51
C ASN A 446 -26.93 -4.82 -8.63
N TRP A 447 -26.13 -5.51 -7.82
CA TRP A 447 -24.67 -5.42 -7.82
C TRP A 447 -24.01 -6.56 -8.59
N PHE A 448 -24.82 -7.49 -9.11
CA PHE A 448 -24.38 -8.71 -9.77
C PHE A 448 -24.82 -8.75 -11.25
N PRO A 449 -24.12 -9.53 -12.09
CA PRO A 449 -24.56 -9.85 -13.45
C PRO A 449 -25.97 -10.45 -13.50
N GLU A 450 -26.61 -10.37 -14.67
CA GLU A 450 -28.01 -10.74 -14.88
C GLU A 450 -28.33 -12.18 -14.42
N GLU A 451 -27.42 -13.13 -14.66
CA GLU A 451 -27.61 -14.52 -14.26
C GLU A 451 -27.74 -14.69 -12.74
N ILE A 452 -26.77 -14.18 -11.99
CA ILE A 452 -26.77 -14.23 -10.52
C ILE A 452 -27.96 -13.43 -9.97
N ARG A 453 -28.26 -12.27 -10.56
CA ARG A 453 -29.41 -11.45 -10.16
C ARG A 453 -30.73 -12.19 -10.28
N ARG A 454 -30.95 -12.99 -11.33
CA ARG A 454 -32.17 -13.81 -11.48
C ARG A 454 -32.31 -14.81 -10.33
N ASN A 455 -31.21 -15.46 -9.94
CA ASN A 455 -31.20 -16.40 -8.81
C ASN A 455 -31.49 -15.68 -7.48
N ILE A 456 -30.90 -14.50 -7.26
CA ILE A 456 -31.20 -13.66 -6.09
C ILE A 456 -32.68 -13.27 -6.05
N ASP A 457 -33.25 -12.85 -7.18
CA ASP A 457 -34.66 -12.46 -7.28
C ASP A 457 -35.61 -13.63 -6.97
N GLN A 458 -35.24 -14.83 -7.41
CA GLN A 458 -35.94 -16.07 -7.06
C GLN A 458 -35.83 -16.35 -5.56
N ALA A 459 -34.64 -16.27 -4.98
CA ALA A 459 -34.40 -16.46 -3.55
C ALA A 459 -35.22 -15.49 -2.69
N ILE A 460 -35.25 -14.20 -3.05
CA ILE A 460 -36.08 -13.17 -2.38
C ILE A 460 -37.57 -13.52 -2.49
N THR A 461 -38.02 -13.96 -3.67
CA THR A 461 -39.43 -14.34 -3.89
C THR A 461 -39.82 -15.54 -3.05
N SER A 462 -38.97 -16.56 -2.99
CA SER A 462 -39.16 -17.77 -2.18
C SER A 462 -39.18 -17.46 -0.68
N ALA A 463 -38.24 -16.66 -0.18
CA ALA A 463 -38.22 -16.20 1.22
C ALA A 463 -39.51 -15.47 1.61
N ARG A 464 -40.00 -14.57 0.75
CA ARG A 464 -41.28 -13.86 0.98
C ARG A 464 -42.48 -14.81 1.00
N ARG A 465 -42.51 -15.83 0.11
CA ARG A 465 -43.56 -16.87 0.11
C ARG A 465 -43.51 -17.72 1.38
N ALA A 466 -42.31 -18.04 1.86
CA ALA A 466 -42.07 -18.71 3.13
C ALA A 466 -42.33 -17.83 4.36
N ARG A 467 -42.74 -16.56 4.17
CA ARG A 467 -43.02 -15.57 5.22
C ARG A 467 -41.81 -15.24 6.10
N VAL A 468 -40.60 -15.32 5.55
CA VAL A 468 -39.41 -14.79 6.21
C VAL A 468 -39.58 -13.28 6.36
N GLU A 469 -39.53 -12.80 7.60
CA GLU A 469 -39.55 -11.35 7.87
C GLU A 469 -38.23 -10.73 7.39
N CYS A 470 -38.32 -9.58 6.73
CA CYS A 470 -37.12 -8.83 6.35
C CYS A 470 -36.61 -8.05 7.56
N ALA A 471 -35.35 -8.24 7.94
CA ALA A 471 -34.73 -7.42 8.98
C ALA A 471 -34.81 -5.93 8.57
N PRO A 472 -35.05 -5.01 9.53
CA PRO A 472 -35.06 -3.58 9.23
C PRO A 472 -33.64 -3.10 8.94
N LEU A 473 -33.51 -2.16 8.01
CA LEU A 473 -32.27 -1.42 7.81
C LEU A 473 -32.20 -0.27 8.83
N ALA A 474 -31.05 -0.11 9.49
CA ALA A 474 -30.83 0.99 10.41
C ALA A 474 -30.96 2.33 9.69
N LYS A 475 -31.38 3.38 10.41
CA LYS A 475 -31.40 4.74 9.86
C LYS A 475 -29.97 5.22 9.61
N SER A 476 -29.77 5.98 8.54
CA SER A 476 -28.46 6.56 8.23
C SER A 476 -27.92 7.37 9.42
N PRO A 477 -26.74 7.00 9.95
CA PRO A 477 -26.14 7.72 11.06
C PRO A 477 -25.58 9.06 10.59
N ALA A 478 -25.23 9.92 11.55
CA ALA A 478 -24.40 11.07 11.25
C ALA A 478 -23.02 10.56 10.76
N MET A 479 -22.63 11.00 9.57
CA MET A 479 -21.41 10.55 8.90
C MET A 479 -20.60 11.73 8.39
N THR A 480 -19.28 11.53 8.31
CA THR A 480 -18.38 12.45 7.61
C THR A 480 -17.77 11.70 6.44
N VAL A 481 -17.93 12.25 5.24
CA VAL A 481 -17.37 11.69 4.00
C VAL A 481 -16.16 12.48 3.59
N HIS A 482 -15.07 11.78 3.31
CA HIS A 482 -13.87 12.30 2.69
C HIS A 482 -13.63 11.55 1.39
N ALA A 483 -13.30 12.27 0.31
CA ALA A 483 -12.97 11.68 -0.98
C ALA A 483 -11.67 12.28 -1.52
N SER A 484 -10.85 11.44 -2.15
CA SER A 484 -9.68 11.88 -2.93
C SER A 484 -10.11 12.40 -4.31
N PRO A 485 -9.24 13.12 -5.03
CA PRO A 485 -9.39 13.26 -6.48
C PRO A 485 -9.29 11.90 -7.16
N VAL A 486 -9.70 11.87 -8.43
CA VAL A 486 -9.43 10.77 -9.34
C VAL A 486 -7.99 10.89 -9.84
N ASP A 487 -7.20 9.85 -9.66
CA ASP A 487 -5.84 9.81 -10.17
C ASP A 487 -5.80 9.48 -11.68
N GLY A 488 -4.62 9.52 -12.30
CA GLY A 488 -4.48 9.21 -13.73
C GLY A 488 -4.76 7.76 -14.12
N SER A 489 -4.81 6.82 -13.16
CA SER A 489 -5.26 5.45 -13.42
C SER A 489 -6.80 5.35 -13.43
N GLY A 490 -7.49 6.37 -12.90
CA GLY A 490 -8.94 6.38 -12.71
C GLY A 490 -9.37 5.86 -11.34
N ALA A 491 -8.46 5.79 -10.36
CA ALA A 491 -8.76 5.37 -9.00
C ALA A 491 -9.17 6.55 -8.11
N GLN A 492 -10.11 6.30 -7.19
CA GLN A 492 -10.62 7.26 -6.23
C GLN A 492 -10.95 6.58 -4.91
N SER A 493 -10.43 7.13 -3.83
CA SER A 493 -10.63 6.60 -2.49
C SER A 493 -11.68 7.40 -1.73
N PHE A 494 -12.51 6.70 -0.95
CA PHE A 494 -13.43 7.30 0.02
C PHE A 494 -13.13 6.80 1.42
N GLN A 495 -13.27 7.71 2.38
CA GLN A 495 -13.19 7.44 3.80
C GLN A 495 -14.44 7.99 4.47
N VAL A 496 -15.27 7.10 4.98
CA VAL A 496 -16.55 7.43 5.60
C VAL A 496 -16.48 7.11 7.08
N VAL A 497 -16.43 8.16 7.90
CA VAL A 497 -16.44 8.01 9.35
C VAL A 497 -17.88 8.02 9.84
N VAL A 498 -18.28 6.95 10.51
CA VAL A 498 -19.59 6.82 11.15
C VAL A 498 -19.46 6.61 12.65
N ARG A 499 -20.48 7.12 13.36
CA ARG A 499 -20.68 6.83 14.78
C ARG A 499 -21.85 5.88 14.93
N ASP A 500 -21.63 4.78 15.61
CA ASP A 500 -22.68 3.85 16.01
C ASP A 500 -22.57 3.61 17.53
N GLY A 501 -23.52 4.20 18.26
CA GLY A 501 -23.49 4.26 19.73
C GLY A 501 -22.25 4.98 20.27
N LYS A 502 -21.42 4.26 21.04
CA LYS A 502 -20.14 4.75 21.60
C LYS A 502 -18.94 4.45 20.69
N SER A 503 -19.12 3.63 19.66
CA SER A 503 -18.06 3.16 18.78
C SER A 503 -17.95 4.02 17.53
N HIS A 504 -16.73 4.16 17.02
CA HIS A 504 -16.42 4.85 15.78
C HIS A 504 -15.91 3.82 14.77
N TYR A 505 -16.44 3.87 13.55
CA TYR A 505 -15.98 3.06 12.44
C TYR A 505 -15.52 3.97 11.31
N SER A 506 -14.47 3.55 10.59
CA SER A 506 -14.16 4.09 9.27
C SER A 506 -14.48 3.05 8.22
N CYS A 507 -15.29 3.43 7.24
CA CYS A 507 -15.50 2.63 6.04
C CYS A 507 -14.57 3.17 4.95
N SER A 508 -13.66 2.32 4.50
CA SER A 508 -12.73 2.60 3.40
C SER A 508 -13.29 2.00 2.11
N LEU A 509 -13.28 2.76 1.02
CA LEU A 509 -13.69 2.31 -0.30
C LEU A 509 -12.65 2.75 -1.33
N LEU A 510 -12.31 1.86 -2.26
CA LEU A 510 -11.52 2.16 -3.45
C LEU A 510 -12.37 1.92 -4.68
N LEU A 511 -12.62 2.97 -5.45
CA LEU A 511 -13.31 2.91 -6.74
C LEU A 511 -12.27 3.02 -7.84
N LYS A 512 -12.32 2.17 -8.87
CA LYS A 512 -11.38 2.22 -10.00
C LYS A 512 -12.11 2.06 -11.32
N GLN A 513 -11.88 2.99 -12.24
CA GLN A 513 -12.42 2.93 -13.60
C GLN A 513 -11.96 1.64 -14.30
N GLY A 514 -12.89 0.94 -14.96
CA GLY A 514 -12.65 -0.37 -15.58
C GLY A 514 -12.64 -1.54 -14.59
N VAL A 515 -12.89 -1.30 -13.30
CA VAL A 515 -12.96 -2.34 -12.26
C VAL A 515 -14.25 -2.23 -11.44
N GLY A 516 -14.70 -1.01 -11.13
CA GLY A 516 -15.84 -0.73 -10.28
C GLY A 516 -15.45 -0.44 -8.84
N VAL A 517 -16.11 -1.09 -7.87
CA VAL A 517 -15.69 -1.03 -6.46
C VAL A 517 -14.55 -2.04 -6.30
N ALA A 518 -13.33 -1.56 -6.42
CA ALA A 518 -12.12 -2.38 -6.41
C ALA A 518 -11.83 -2.95 -5.02
N ASP A 519 -12.09 -2.17 -3.97
CA ASP A 519 -11.96 -2.65 -2.59
C ASP A 519 -12.91 -1.91 -1.64
N ALA A 520 -13.25 -2.59 -0.55
CA ALA A 520 -14.06 -2.07 0.53
C ALA A 520 -13.72 -2.80 1.82
N PHE A 521 -13.59 -2.08 2.93
CA PHE A 521 -13.41 -2.66 4.26
C PHE A 521 -13.81 -1.70 5.37
N VAL A 522 -14.00 -2.24 6.57
CA VAL A 522 -14.38 -1.47 7.76
C VAL A 522 -13.28 -1.57 8.81
N ILE A 523 -12.83 -0.42 9.30
CA ILE A 523 -11.92 -0.30 10.44
C ILE A 523 -12.75 0.06 11.66
N SER A 524 -12.68 -0.75 12.72
CA SER A 524 -13.22 -0.40 14.04
C SER A 524 -12.15 0.30 14.87
N PHE A 525 -12.47 1.45 15.48
CA PHE A 525 -11.57 2.11 16.42
C PHE A 525 -11.85 1.69 17.86
N LYS A 526 -10.81 1.33 18.60
CA LYS A 526 -10.89 0.97 20.03
C LYS A 526 -10.91 2.20 20.93
N SER A 527 -10.50 3.38 20.42
CA SER A 527 -10.51 4.64 21.17
C SER A 527 -10.74 5.89 20.29
N LYS A 528 -11.15 6.99 20.92
CA LYS A 528 -11.23 8.31 20.27
C LYS A 528 -9.87 8.82 19.76
N ARG A 529 -8.77 8.39 20.38
CA ARG A 529 -7.40 8.76 20.02
C ARG A 529 -7.00 8.09 18.70
N GLU A 530 -7.21 6.78 18.57
CA GLU A 530 -6.97 6.04 17.31
C GLU A 530 -7.75 6.65 16.14
N HIS A 531 -9.01 7.02 16.37
CA HIS A 531 -9.81 7.71 15.38
C HIS A 531 -9.23 9.09 15.00
N ALA A 532 -8.71 9.87 15.95
CA ALA A 532 -8.09 11.16 15.67
C ALA A 532 -6.76 11.01 14.92
N ASP A 533 -5.93 10.04 15.31
CA ASP A 533 -4.66 9.72 14.66
C ASP A 533 -4.88 9.25 13.21
N PHE A 534 -5.90 8.41 12.99
CA PHE A 534 -6.30 7.97 11.66
C PHE A 534 -6.76 9.15 10.77
N LEU A 535 -7.60 10.04 11.29
CA LEU A 535 -8.01 11.25 10.54
C LEU A 535 -6.83 12.19 10.23
N ALA A 536 -5.87 12.30 11.16
CA ALA A 536 -4.65 13.07 10.93
C ALA A 536 -3.76 12.43 9.86
N LEU A 537 -3.68 11.10 9.82
CA LEU A 537 -2.97 10.34 8.78
C LEU A 537 -3.61 10.56 7.40
N LEU A 538 -4.93 10.39 7.30
CA LEU A 538 -5.69 10.63 6.07
C LEU A 538 -5.48 12.05 5.52
N SER A 539 -5.36 13.04 6.40
CA SER A 539 -5.12 14.44 6.02
C SER A 539 -3.67 14.70 5.55
N ARG A 540 -2.73 13.79 5.85
CA ARG A 540 -1.28 13.92 5.55
C ARG A 540 -0.85 13.13 4.32
N GLU A 541 -1.41 11.94 4.10
CA GLU A 541 -0.92 10.99 3.09
C GLU A 541 -1.65 11.07 1.74
N ALA A 542 -2.89 11.54 1.72
CA ALA A 542 -3.69 11.65 0.52
C ALA A 542 -4.50 12.94 0.51
N PHE A 543 -4.68 13.54 -0.66
CA PHE A 543 -5.41 14.80 -0.78
C PHE A 543 -6.92 14.55 -0.69
N PHE A 544 -7.41 14.35 0.54
CA PHE A 544 -8.81 14.13 0.83
C PHE A 544 -9.55 15.44 1.10
N LEU A 545 -10.65 15.67 0.38
CA LEU A 545 -11.59 16.75 0.65
C LEU A 545 -12.86 16.21 1.29
N SER A 546 -13.38 16.95 2.28
CA SER A 546 -14.71 16.68 2.81
C SER A 546 -15.75 16.83 1.71
N SER A 547 -16.52 15.78 1.49
CA SER A 547 -17.51 15.64 0.42
C SER A 547 -18.90 15.33 1.00
N SER A 548 -19.93 15.32 0.15
CA SER A 548 -21.30 15.04 0.60
C SER A 548 -21.66 13.53 0.52
N PRO A 549 -22.58 13.04 1.36
CA PRO A 549 -23.11 11.68 1.25
C PRO A 549 -23.76 11.38 -0.12
N GLU A 550 -24.40 12.37 -0.74
CA GLU A 550 -25.02 12.21 -2.05
C GLU A 550 -23.98 11.97 -3.16
N TYR A 551 -22.81 12.61 -3.05
CA TYR A 551 -21.70 12.36 -3.96
C TYR A 551 -21.13 10.95 -3.78
N LEU A 552 -20.99 10.48 -2.54
CA LEU A 552 -20.62 9.09 -2.25
C LEU A 552 -21.61 8.11 -2.89
N ASP A 553 -22.91 8.29 -2.65
CA ASP A 553 -23.96 7.44 -3.21
C ASP A 553 -23.90 7.41 -4.76
N GLN A 554 -23.75 8.58 -5.38
CA GLN A 554 -23.63 8.70 -6.83
C GLN A 554 -22.42 7.92 -7.37
N ARG A 555 -21.26 8.05 -6.71
CA ARG A 555 -20.02 7.40 -7.14
C ARG A 555 -20.05 5.89 -6.95
N ILE A 556 -20.64 5.40 -5.86
CA ILE A 556 -20.85 3.96 -5.64
C ILE A 556 -21.78 3.39 -6.71
N CYS A 557 -22.90 4.06 -7.04
CA CYS A 557 -23.81 3.61 -8.09
C CYS A 557 -23.11 3.48 -9.46
N GLN A 558 -22.25 4.45 -9.79
CA GLN A 558 -21.46 4.46 -11.03
C GLN A 558 -20.40 3.37 -11.04
N ALA A 559 -19.69 3.17 -9.92
CA ALA A 559 -18.70 2.11 -9.77
C ALA A 559 -19.34 0.71 -9.83
N LEU A 560 -20.51 0.50 -9.22
CA LEU A 560 -21.25 -0.75 -9.33
C LEU A 560 -21.64 -1.07 -10.77
N ALA A 561 -22.10 -0.08 -11.54
CA ALA A 561 -22.41 -0.27 -12.95
C ALA A 561 -21.19 -0.64 -13.79
N ASP A 562 -20.05 -0.03 -13.48
CA ASP A 562 -18.79 -0.34 -14.16
C ASP A 562 -18.30 -1.76 -13.79
N GLY A 563 -18.33 -2.12 -12.51
CA GLY A 563 -17.96 -3.47 -12.05
C GLY A 563 -18.80 -4.57 -12.69
N ILE A 564 -20.13 -4.39 -12.77
CA ILE A 564 -21.01 -5.35 -13.45
C ILE A 564 -20.64 -5.52 -14.92
N ARG A 565 -20.35 -4.41 -15.62
CA ARG A 565 -19.95 -4.45 -17.04
C ARG A 565 -18.67 -5.26 -17.25
N GLN A 566 -17.78 -5.25 -16.27
CA GLN A 566 -16.48 -5.92 -16.30
C GLN A 566 -16.51 -7.33 -15.66
N GLY A 567 -17.65 -7.75 -15.10
CA GLY A 567 -17.77 -9.03 -14.38
C GLY A 567 -17.13 -9.02 -12.99
N HIS A 568 -16.88 -7.84 -12.42
CA HIS A 568 -16.27 -7.61 -11.11
C HIS A 568 -17.32 -7.07 -10.11
N PRO A 569 -18.13 -7.93 -9.48
CA PRO A 569 -18.98 -7.49 -8.37
C PRO A 569 -18.13 -7.05 -7.17
N PRO A 570 -18.67 -6.20 -6.29
CA PRO A 570 -17.96 -5.76 -5.09
C PRO A 570 -17.71 -6.92 -4.12
N ASN A 571 -16.77 -6.75 -3.19
CA ASN A 571 -16.58 -7.69 -2.09
C ASN A 571 -17.73 -7.60 -1.04
N TYR A 572 -17.77 -8.57 -0.12
CA TYR A 572 -18.82 -8.68 0.90
C TYR A 572 -18.84 -7.50 1.91
N TRP A 573 -17.73 -6.80 2.10
CA TRP A 573 -17.67 -5.63 2.99
C TRP A 573 -18.51 -4.45 2.47
N LEU A 574 -18.72 -4.32 1.16
CA LEU A 574 -19.59 -3.26 0.65
C LEU A 574 -21.03 -3.40 1.19
N VAL A 575 -21.52 -4.63 1.34
CA VAL A 575 -22.82 -4.87 2.00
C VAL A 575 -22.76 -4.36 3.43
N ARG A 576 -21.72 -4.71 4.19
CA ARG A 576 -21.56 -4.25 5.58
C ARG A 576 -21.59 -2.73 5.68
N ILE A 577 -20.88 -2.06 4.78
CA ILE A 577 -20.86 -0.60 4.71
C ILE A 577 -22.27 -0.08 4.43
N ALA A 578 -23.01 -0.67 3.47
CA ALA A 578 -24.41 -0.29 3.23
C ALA A 578 -25.28 -0.43 4.49
N GLU A 579 -25.07 -1.48 5.30
CA GLU A 579 -25.76 -1.64 6.60
C GLU A 579 -25.42 -0.52 7.59
N LEU A 580 -24.12 -0.23 7.74
CA LEU A 580 -23.62 0.80 8.65
C LEU A 580 -24.08 2.21 8.25
N LEU A 581 -24.19 2.47 6.95
CA LEU A 581 -24.65 3.75 6.41
C LEU A 581 -26.18 3.85 6.33
N GLY A 582 -26.90 2.76 6.60
CA GLY A 582 -28.34 2.68 6.43
C GLY A 582 -28.78 2.95 4.99
N SER A 583 -27.98 2.52 4.00
CA SER A 583 -28.23 2.77 2.58
C SER A 583 -28.78 1.53 1.87
N ASP A 584 -29.95 1.69 1.25
CA ASP A 584 -30.60 0.72 0.35
C ASP A 584 -30.68 1.23 -1.10
N ARG A 585 -30.03 2.37 -1.38
CA ARG A 585 -30.22 3.14 -2.62
C ARG A 585 -29.19 2.87 -3.69
N TRP A 586 -28.15 2.11 -3.36
CA TRP A 586 -27.04 1.82 -4.28
C TRP A 586 -27.47 0.87 -5.38
N ASN A 587 -27.95 1.46 -6.47
CA ASN A 587 -28.34 0.74 -7.67
C ASN A 587 -27.31 1.02 -8.75
N ALA A 588 -26.81 -0.03 -9.41
CA ALA A 588 -25.88 0.10 -10.52
C ALA A 588 -26.43 1.01 -11.61
N THR A 589 -25.91 2.24 -11.66
CA THR A 589 -26.34 3.28 -12.59
C THR A 589 -25.10 3.89 -13.23
N PRO A 590 -24.83 3.65 -14.53
CA PRO A 590 -23.63 4.13 -15.18
C PRO A 590 -23.60 5.67 -15.22
N LEU A 591 -22.41 6.25 -15.36
CA LEU A 591 -22.27 7.67 -15.64
C LEU A 591 -22.86 7.97 -17.03
N ASP A 592 -23.89 8.82 -17.07
CA ASP A 592 -24.33 9.49 -18.30
C ASP A 592 -23.53 10.79 -18.45
N ALA A 593 -22.41 10.73 -19.18
CA ALA A 593 -21.50 11.85 -19.34
C ALA A 593 -22.19 13.08 -20.00
N ALA A 594 -23.01 12.85 -21.02
CA ALA A 594 -23.73 13.91 -21.72
C ALA A 594 -24.80 14.53 -20.82
N GLY A 595 -25.57 13.70 -20.11
CA GLY A 595 -26.54 14.16 -19.12
C GLY A 595 -25.88 14.97 -18.00
N GLN A 596 -24.74 14.51 -17.48
CA GLN A 596 -24.01 15.18 -16.40
C GLN A 596 -23.46 16.55 -16.84
N LEU A 597 -22.88 16.66 -18.04
CA LEU A 597 -22.49 17.95 -18.63
C LEU A 597 -23.69 18.87 -18.80
N GLY A 598 -24.82 18.34 -19.25
CA GLY A 598 -26.07 19.09 -19.37
C GLY A 598 -26.57 19.62 -18.03
N GLN A 599 -26.44 18.85 -16.94
CA GLN A 599 -26.79 19.27 -15.59
C GLN A 599 -25.86 20.38 -15.09
N PHE A 600 -24.55 20.24 -15.25
CA PHE A 600 -23.58 21.28 -14.91
C PHE A 600 -23.88 22.60 -15.63
N ARG A 601 -24.15 22.53 -16.94
CA ARG A 601 -24.51 23.71 -17.73
C ARG A 601 -25.80 24.37 -17.24
N LYS A 602 -26.85 23.59 -16.96
CA LYS A 602 -28.13 24.12 -16.44
C LYS A 602 -27.93 24.80 -15.09
N GLU A 603 -27.16 24.20 -14.19
CA GLU A 603 -26.88 24.76 -12.87
C GLU A 603 -26.13 26.08 -12.99
N LEU A 604 -25.05 26.14 -13.78
CA LEU A 604 -24.31 27.38 -14.04
C LEU A 604 -25.18 28.44 -14.70
N ALA A 605 -26.03 28.08 -15.66
CA ALA A 605 -26.94 29.02 -16.31
C ALA A 605 -27.93 29.65 -15.32
N SER A 606 -28.40 28.87 -14.34
CA SER A 606 -29.35 29.34 -13.33
C SER A 606 -28.71 30.16 -12.21
N GLY A 607 -27.52 29.77 -11.74
CA GLY A 607 -26.86 30.41 -10.59
C GLY A 607 -25.82 31.48 -10.97
N HIS A 608 -25.01 31.21 -12.00
CA HIS A 608 -23.84 32.01 -12.36
C HIS A 608 -23.59 32.04 -13.88
N PRO A 609 -24.52 32.60 -14.69
CA PRO A 609 -24.48 32.50 -16.16
C PRO A 609 -23.21 33.11 -16.78
N THR A 610 -22.56 34.06 -16.13
CA THR A 610 -21.28 34.63 -16.58
C THR A 610 -20.15 33.59 -16.64
N LEU A 611 -20.22 32.54 -15.83
CA LEU A 611 -19.28 31.42 -15.84
C LEU A 611 -19.42 30.51 -17.07
N LEU A 612 -20.47 30.70 -17.88
CA LEU A 612 -20.66 30.01 -19.16
C LEU A 612 -20.19 30.84 -20.37
N SER A 613 -19.62 32.02 -20.15
CA SER A 613 -19.14 32.86 -21.25
C SER A 613 -17.97 32.20 -22.01
N GLU A 614 -17.82 32.55 -23.29
CA GLU A 614 -16.68 32.09 -24.10
C GLU A 614 -15.33 32.45 -23.45
N ARG A 615 -15.27 33.62 -22.81
CA ARG A 615 -14.07 34.05 -22.07
C ARG A 615 -13.70 33.06 -20.97
N GLU A 616 -14.67 32.62 -20.17
CA GLU A 616 -14.42 31.65 -19.09
C GLU A 616 -14.09 30.26 -19.63
N TYR A 617 -14.72 29.87 -20.76
CA TYR A 617 -14.37 28.64 -21.47
C TYR A 617 -12.90 28.64 -21.90
N PHE A 618 -12.46 29.65 -22.66
CA PHE A 618 -11.07 29.73 -23.14
C PHE A 618 -10.08 29.91 -21.99
N ALA A 619 -10.40 30.70 -20.97
CA ALA A 619 -9.55 30.86 -19.79
C ALA A 619 -9.33 29.52 -19.07
N SER A 620 -10.37 28.69 -18.97
CA SER A 620 -10.27 27.37 -18.34
C SER A 620 -9.38 26.41 -19.16
N LEU A 621 -9.47 26.46 -20.48
CA LEU A 621 -8.60 25.68 -21.36
C LEU A 621 -7.14 26.11 -21.23
N GLU A 622 -6.86 27.42 -21.26
CA GLU A 622 -5.50 27.96 -21.11
C GLU A 622 -4.90 27.60 -19.74
N GLU A 623 -5.66 27.80 -18.66
CA GLU A 623 -5.25 27.46 -17.30
C GLU A 623 -4.91 25.97 -17.16
N SER A 624 -5.64 25.10 -17.86
CA SER A 624 -5.48 23.65 -17.79
C SER A 624 -4.10 23.14 -18.25
N ALA A 625 -3.35 23.92 -19.02
CA ALA A 625 -1.97 23.59 -19.39
C ALA A 625 -1.05 23.50 -18.16
N GLY A 626 -1.29 24.34 -17.15
CA GLY A 626 -0.50 24.43 -15.93
C GLY A 626 -0.97 23.52 -14.79
N TRP A 627 -2.09 22.80 -14.95
CA TRP A 627 -2.66 22.01 -13.86
C TRP A 627 -1.78 20.88 -13.36
N HIS A 628 -0.87 20.37 -14.19
CA HIS A 628 0.10 19.36 -13.76
C HIS A 628 1.01 19.82 -12.60
N ASP A 629 1.21 21.14 -12.43
CA ASP A 629 1.94 21.71 -11.27
C ASP A 629 1.15 21.54 -9.96
N PHE A 630 -0.16 21.29 -10.05
CA PHE A 630 -0.98 20.90 -8.91
C PHE A 630 -0.82 19.40 -8.65
N GLU A 631 0.34 19.06 -8.05
CA GLU A 631 0.75 17.69 -7.72
C GLU A 631 -0.36 16.82 -7.12
N PRO A 632 -1.22 17.30 -6.19
CA PRO A 632 -2.21 16.44 -5.53
C PRO A 632 -3.30 15.82 -6.43
N ILE A 633 -3.58 16.40 -7.60
CA ILE A 633 -4.61 15.89 -8.52
C ILE A 633 -3.97 15.36 -9.80
N PHE A 634 -3.09 16.15 -10.41
CA PHE A 634 -2.69 15.93 -11.81
C PHE A 634 -1.28 15.33 -11.98
N SER A 635 -0.53 15.10 -10.90
CA SER A 635 0.83 14.52 -11.02
C SER A 635 0.85 13.12 -11.62
N SER A 636 -0.21 12.35 -11.41
CA SER A 636 -0.36 10.99 -11.94
C SER A 636 -1.05 10.93 -13.31
N TRP A 637 -1.44 12.07 -13.88
CA TRP A 637 -2.21 12.13 -15.13
C TRP A 637 -1.33 11.91 -16.37
N PHE A 638 -1.00 10.65 -16.62
CA PHE A 638 -0.32 10.16 -17.81
C PHE A 638 -0.79 8.74 -18.15
N GLU A 639 -0.50 8.26 -19.35
CA GLU A 639 -0.76 6.88 -19.76
C GLU A 639 0.54 6.07 -19.72
N ASP A 640 0.46 4.79 -19.37
CA ASP A 640 1.68 3.99 -19.20
C ASP A 640 1.44 2.48 -19.37
N ASP A 641 1.22 2.06 -20.60
CA ASP A 641 1.00 0.66 -20.94
C ASP A 641 1.70 0.20 -22.23
N ASP A 642 1.51 -1.07 -22.60
CA ASP A 642 2.05 -1.69 -23.81
C ASP A 642 1.72 -0.93 -25.11
N SER A 643 0.56 -0.26 -25.16
CA SER A 643 0.20 0.52 -26.34
C SER A 643 1.10 1.74 -26.48
N ILE A 644 1.49 2.39 -25.37
CA ILE A 644 2.40 3.54 -25.37
C ILE A 644 3.74 3.17 -25.99
N HIS A 645 4.33 2.05 -25.57
CA HIS A 645 5.61 1.60 -26.12
C HIS A 645 5.54 1.36 -27.63
N ARG A 646 4.53 0.61 -28.09
CA ARG A 646 4.31 0.33 -29.52
C ARG A 646 4.07 1.61 -30.31
N GLU A 647 3.29 2.52 -29.77
CA GLU A 647 2.94 3.77 -30.44
C GLU A 647 4.11 4.77 -30.50
N ILE A 648 4.93 4.83 -29.47
CA ILE A 648 6.16 5.63 -29.50
C ILE A 648 7.18 5.03 -30.48
N GLU A 649 7.38 3.71 -30.48
CA GLU A 649 8.36 3.08 -31.38
C GLU A 649 7.95 3.19 -32.85
N ALA A 650 6.68 2.99 -33.21
CA ALA A 650 6.25 3.17 -34.59
C ALA A 650 6.13 4.66 -35.02
N SER A 651 6.15 5.63 -34.09
CA SER A 651 6.29 7.07 -34.44
C SER A 651 7.64 7.39 -35.12
N ARG A 652 8.63 6.49 -34.95
CA ARG A 652 9.96 6.59 -35.58
C ARG A 652 9.85 6.59 -37.11
N GLY A 653 8.98 5.78 -37.69
CA GLY A 653 8.93 5.55 -39.14
C GLY A 653 10.32 5.20 -39.70
N ASN A 654 10.74 5.89 -40.77
CA ASN A 654 12.07 5.73 -41.38
C ASN A 654 13.19 6.55 -40.70
N ARG A 655 12.90 7.27 -39.60
CA ARG A 655 13.88 8.16 -38.96
C ARG A 655 14.86 7.36 -38.10
N LYS A 656 16.10 7.85 -37.98
CA LYS A 656 17.12 7.23 -37.10
C LYS A 656 16.81 7.37 -35.61
N ALA A 657 16.02 8.37 -35.21
CA ALA A 657 15.65 8.64 -33.83
C ALA A 657 14.19 9.10 -33.71
N ILE A 658 13.58 8.85 -32.55
CA ILE A 658 12.24 9.35 -32.20
C ILE A 658 12.35 10.81 -31.79
N THR A 659 11.51 11.68 -32.35
CA THR A 659 11.39 13.08 -31.90
C THR A 659 10.23 13.20 -30.91
N ALA A 660 10.35 14.10 -29.92
CA ALA A 660 9.30 14.34 -28.94
C ALA A 660 7.97 14.74 -29.62
N ALA A 661 8.03 15.65 -30.60
CA ALA A 661 6.83 16.09 -31.33
C ALA A 661 6.12 14.93 -32.06
N ALA A 662 6.86 14.02 -32.70
CA ALA A 662 6.23 12.90 -33.41
C ALA A 662 5.64 11.86 -32.45
N ALA A 663 6.30 11.62 -31.31
CA ALA A 663 5.79 10.73 -30.27
C ALA A 663 4.53 11.29 -29.62
N VAL A 664 4.55 12.56 -29.21
CA VAL A 664 3.41 13.25 -28.59
C VAL A 664 2.22 13.32 -29.54
N GLU A 665 2.42 13.65 -30.82
CA GLU A 665 1.31 13.66 -31.79
C GLU A 665 0.69 12.27 -31.96
N ARG A 666 1.51 11.20 -31.95
CA ARG A 666 0.99 9.83 -32.07
C ARG A 666 0.28 9.38 -30.80
N ILE A 667 0.77 9.76 -29.63
CA ILE A 667 0.07 9.54 -28.34
C ILE A 667 -1.29 10.23 -28.35
N LEU A 668 -1.36 11.50 -28.77
CA LEU A 668 -2.62 12.25 -28.87
C LEU A 668 -3.61 11.59 -29.81
N THR A 669 -3.20 11.37 -31.06
CA THR A 669 -4.10 10.99 -32.15
C THR A 669 -4.48 9.52 -32.16
N VAL A 670 -3.67 8.65 -31.55
CA VAL A 670 -3.95 7.20 -31.50
C VAL A 670 -4.37 6.78 -30.10
N VAL A 671 -3.56 7.06 -29.09
CA VAL A 671 -3.79 6.52 -27.74
C VAL A 671 -4.87 7.29 -27.01
N LEU A 672 -4.71 8.61 -26.87
CA LEU A 672 -5.64 9.43 -26.09
C LEU A 672 -6.99 9.56 -26.80
N GLU A 673 -7.04 9.59 -28.13
CA GLU A 673 -8.34 9.57 -28.85
C GLU A 673 -9.10 8.26 -28.62
N GLN A 674 -8.42 7.11 -28.59
CA GLN A 674 -9.07 5.83 -28.23
C GLN A 674 -9.57 5.81 -26.77
N ARG A 675 -8.97 6.62 -25.90
CA ARG A 675 -9.31 6.75 -24.47
C ARG A 675 -10.06 8.02 -24.14
N ARG A 676 -10.57 8.75 -25.15
CA ARG A 676 -11.22 10.06 -24.97
C ARG A 676 -12.35 9.98 -23.95
N ASP A 677 -13.18 8.94 -24.04
CA ASP A 677 -14.32 8.75 -23.13
C ASP A 677 -13.84 8.45 -21.69
N ALA A 678 -12.76 7.66 -21.53
CA ALA A 678 -12.19 7.40 -20.20
C ALA A 678 -11.65 8.68 -19.54
N TRP A 679 -10.96 9.53 -20.28
CA TRP A 679 -10.48 10.82 -19.80
C TRP A 679 -11.61 11.81 -19.52
N LEU A 680 -12.68 11.79 -20.34
CA LEU A 680 -13.88 12.57 -20.08
C LEU A 680 -14.52 12.18 -18.75
N GLU A 681 -14.65 10.88 -18.46
CA GLU A 681 -15.19 10.42 -17.18
C GLU A 681 -14.36 10.89 -15.99
N ARG A 682 -13.02 10.81 -16.06
CA ARG A 682 -12.12 11.29 -14.99
C ARG A 682 -12.33 12.78 -14.72
N LEU A 683 -12.39 13.60 -15.77
CA LEU A 683 -12.67 15.03 -15.67
C LEU A 683 -14.04 15.31 -15.04
N LEU A 684 -15.06 14.52 -15.38
CA LEU A 684 -16.41 14.66 -14.82
C LEU A 684 -16.47 14.26 -13.35
N PHE A 685 -15.77 13.19 -12.96
CA PHE A 685 -15.68 12.77 -11.57
C PHE A 685 -14.96 13.82 -10.71
N ASP A 686 -13.85 14.40 -11.18
CA ASP A 686 -13.19 15.48 -10.45
C ASP A 686 -14.03 16.77 -10.41
N ALA A 687 -14.78 17.07 -11.47
CA ALA A 687 -15.74 18.18 -11.44
C ALA A 687 -16.84 17.96 -10.39
N LEU A 688 -17.40 16.74 -10.32
CA LEU A 688 -18.37 16.36 -9.30
C LEU A 688 -17.78 16.42 -7.89
N TRP A 689 -16.55 15.91 -7.72
CA TRP A 689 -15.83 15.93 -6.45
C TRP A 689 -15.59 17.35 -5.95
N LEU A 690 -15.03 18.24 -6.79
CA LEU A 690 -14.83 19.65 -6.43
C LEU A 690 -16.15 20.37 -6.14
N LYS A 691 -17.22 20.04 -6.87
CA LYS A 691 -18.55 20.60 -6.64
C LYS A 691 -19.15 20.15 -5.31
N SER A 692 -18.93 18.89 -4.92
CA SER A 692 -19.38 18.34 -3.64
C SER A 692 -18.53 18.81 -2.46
N SER A 693 -17.33 19.33 -2.74
CA SER A 693 -16.36 19.76 -1.73
C SER A 693 -16.58 21.18 -1.26
N LYS A 694 -16.42 21.43 0.05
CA LYS A 694 -16.59 22.79 0.63
C LYS A 694 -15.44 23.76 0.30
N LYS A 695 -14.22 23.24 0.14
CA LYS A 695 -12.99 24.02 -0.07
C LYS A 695 -12.10 23.32 -1.11
N GLY A 696 -12.52 23.35 -2.36
CA GLY A 696 -11.70 22.87 -3.47
C GLY A 696 -10.51 23.81 -3.75
N PRO A 697 -9.40 23.30 -4.29
CA PRO A 697 -8.24 24.10 -4.68
C PRO A 697 -8.54 25.10 -5.80
N PHE A 698 -9.56 24.83 -6.61
CA PHE A 698 -10.07 25.74 -7.64
C PHE A 698 -11.55 25.43 -7.91
N ALA A 699 -12.20 26.26 -8.73
CA ALA A 699 -13.62 26.17 -8.97
C ALA A 699 -13.96 25.04 -9.96
N TRP A 700 -14.96 24.22 -9.62
CA TRP A 700 -15.36 23.05 -10.41
C TRP A 700 -15.77 23.37 -11.86
N HIS A 701 -16.27 24.58 -12.15
CA HIS A 701 -16.66 24.98 -13.50
C HIS A 701 -15.46 25.00 -14.47
N ARG A 702 -14.23 25.14 -13.97
CA ARG A 702 -12.99 25.03 -14.75
C ARG A 702 -12.87 23.64 -15.40
N LEU A 703 -13.04 22.58 -14.60
CA LEU A 703 -13.06 21.20 -15.11
C LEU A 703 -14.25 20.94 -16.03
N PHE A 704 -15.41 21.51 -15.75
CA PHE A 704 -16.58 21.42 -16.64
C PHE A 704 -16.28 21.93 -18.06
N HIS A 705 -15.57 23.06 -18.20
CA HIS A 705 -15.22 23.60 -19.51
C HIS A 705 -14.24 22.70 -20.25
N VAL A 706 -13.22 22.18 -19.56
CA VAL A 706 -12.27 21.22 -20.15
C VAL A 706 -12.98 19.92 -20.54
N ALA A 707 -13.83 19.38 -19.67
CA ALA A 707 -14.65 18.20 -19.97
C ALA A 707 -15.59 18.44 -21.17
N SER A 708 -16.18 19.63 -21.29
CA SER A 708 -17.01 20.00 -22.44
C SER A 708 -16.20 19.99 -23.74
N ALA A 709 -14.96 20.48 -23.72
CA ALA A 709 -14.06 20.44 -24.88
C ALA A 709 -13.67 19.00 -25.25
N VAL A 710 -13.35 18.16 -24.25
CA VAL A 710 -13.00 16.74 -24.47
C VAL A 710 -14.21 15.95 -25.00
N ALA A 711 -15.42 16.28 -24.56
CA ALA A 711 -16.65 15.65 -25.05
C ALA A 711 -17.00 16.02 -26.50
N ASP A 712 -16.57 17.18 -26.99
CA ASP A 712 -16.79 17.59 -28.37
C ASP A 712 -15.83 16.87 -29.32
N ARG A 713 -16.37 15.88 -30.05
CA ARG A 713 -15.61 15.09 -31.02
C ARG A 713 -15.16 15.88 -32.25
N ASN A 714 -15.64 17.11 -32.45
CA ASN A 714 -15.16 18.00 -33.51
C ASN A 714 -13.89 18.74 -33.10
N ILE A 715 -13.54 18.76 -31.81
CA ILE A 715 -12.32 19.36 -31.29
C ILE A 715 -11.27 18.26 -31.14
N PRO A 716 -10.18 18.28 -31.94
CA PRO A 716 -9.07 17.34 -31.76
C PRO A 716 -8.45 17.47 -30.37
N LEU A 717 -8.08 16.37 -29.71
CA LEU A 717 -7.49 16.45 -28.36
C LEU A 717 -6.22 17.30 -28.29
N ARG A 718 -5.46 17.40 -29.40
CA ARG A 718 -4.26 18.26 -29.47
C ARG A 718 -4.53 19.76 -29.30
N GLU A 719 -5.78 20.19 -29.51
CA GLU A 719 -6.20 21.59 -29.32
C GLU A 719 -6.63 21.88 -27.88
N ILE A 720 -6.71 20.86 -27.03
CA ILE A 720 -7.06 20.97 -25.62
C ILE A 720 -5.76 20.95 -24.79
N PRO A 721 -5.37 22.07 -24.14
CA PRO A 721 -4.04 22.18 -23.54
C PRO A 721 -3.73 21.12 -22.48
N LEU A 722 -4.72 20.72 -21.65
CA LEU A 722 -4.56 19.62 -20.70
C LEU A 722 -4.19 18.30 -21.39
N MET A 723 -4.88 17.95 -22.48
CA MET A 723 -4.65 16.67 -23.19
C MET A 723 -3.30 16.64 -23.87
N LEU A 724 -2.86 17.77 -24.43
CA LEU A 724 -1.50 17.95 -24.91
C LEU A 724 -0.47 17.75 -23.78
N ARG A 725 -0.73 18.29 -22.58
CA ARG A 725 0.17 18.11 -21.44
C ARG A 725 0.23 16.66 -20.95
N ILE A 726 -0.92 15.97 -20.88
CA ILE A 726 -0.98 14.53 -20.55
C ILE A 726 -0.14 13.71 -21.53
N ALA A 727 -0.22 14.01 -22.84
CA ALA A 727 0.59 13.32 -23.85
C ALA A 727 2.10 13.59 -23.71
N GLN A 728 2.47 14.82 -23.32
CA GLN A 728 3.86 15.16 -23.02
C GLN A 728 4.38 14.41 -21.79
N LEU A 729 3.62 14.41 -20.68
CA LEU A 729 3.95 13.68 -19.46
C LEU A 729 4.08 12.17 -19.73
N THR A 730 3.15 11.60 -20.49
CA THR A 730 3.22 10.21 -20.96
C THR A 730 4.54 9.90 -21.67
N PHE A 731 5.00 10.79 -22.54
CA PHE A 731 6.29 10.63 -23.23
C PHE A 731 7.49 10.85 -22.29
N GLU A 732 7.42 11.80 -21.36
CA GLU A 732 8.44 12.05 -20.33
C GLU A 732 8.65 10.80 -19.46
N VAL A 733 7.57 10.20 -18.94
CA VAL A 733 7.60 8.96 -18.15
C VAL A 733 8.19 7.80 -18.95
N TYR A 734 7.80 7.64 -20.22
CA TYR A 734 8.41 6.65 -21.11
C TYR A 734 9.94 6.82 -21.23
N LEU A 735 10.42 8.06 -21.37
CA LEU A 735 11.86 8.34 -21.50
C LEU A 735 12.61 8.06 -20.21
N GLU A 736 12.05 8.40 -19.06
CA GLU A 736 12.63 8.11 -17.75
C GLU A 736 12.80 6.60 -17.56
N ARG A 737 11.78 5.81 -17.88
CA ARG A 737 11.85 4.33 -17.85
C ARG A 737 12.94 3.79 -18.77
N LYS A 738 13.03 4.31 -20.00
CA LYS A 738 14.09 3.88 -20.96
C LYS A 738 15.49 4.25 -20.47
N LYS A 739 15.66 5.36 -19.76
CA LYS A 739 16.93 5.76 -19.14
C LYS A 739 17.29 4.84 -17.98
N SER A 740 16.34 4.56 -17.07
CA SER A 740 16.51 3.61 -15.96
C SER A 740 16.83 2.19 -16.46
N GLY A 741 16.23 1.77 -17.58
CA GLY A 741 16.56 0.52 -18.27
C GLY A 741 17.91 0.52 -18.99
N ARG A 742 18.33 1.63 -19.62
CA ARG A 742 19.61 1.74 -20.35
C ARG A 742 20.83 1.96 -19.46
N GLN A 743 20.69 2.66 -18.33
CA GLN A 743 21.79 2.82 -17.37
C GLN A 743 22.27 1.47 -16.80
N LYS A 744 21.42 0.43 -16.79
CA LYS A 744 21.80 -0.94 -16.44
C LYS A 744 22.60 -1.67 -17.54
N PHE A 745 22.42 -1.32 -18.82
CA PHE A 745 23.17 -1.94 -19.93
C PHE A 745 24.52 -1.27 -20.22
N ALA A 746 24.68 0.00 -19.86
CA ALA A 746 25.97 0.70 -19.98
C ALA A 746 26.95 0.35 -18.84
N ALA A 747 26.48 -0.29 -17.77
CA ALA A 747 27.31 -0.79 -16.67
C ALA A 747 27.77 -2.26 -16.85
N VAL A 748 27.49 -2.88 -18.00
CA VAL A 748 27.92 -4.26 -18.34
C VAL A 748 28.66 -4.30 -19.68
N ARG A 749 29.49 -3.28 -19.96
CA ARG A 749 30.55 -3.40 -20.97
C ARG A 749 31.86 -2.88 -20.44
#